data_AF-A0A5J4YPE5-F1
#
_entry.id   AF-A0A5J4YPE5-F1
#
_cell.length_a   1.000
_cell.length_b   1.000
_cell.length_c   1.000
_cell.angle_alpha   90.00
_cell.angle_beta   90.00
_cell.angle_gamma   90.00
#
_symmetry.space_group_name_H-M   'P 1'
#
loop_
_entity.id
_entity.type
_entity.pdbx_description
1 polymer ?
#
loop_
_entity_poly.entity_id
_entity_poly.type
_entity_poly.pdbx_seq_one_letter_code
_entity_poly.pdbx_strand_id
1 'polypeptide(L)'
;MESQQLARGSQPKPGTGRRTPSTPTIRSGAKQVTLDAFFGPRGSSSSNSGARGDVATTKPIKRRKVETRESADLRCLTVIDLDGSPSAEQTTAEARLSDVTQAAKQTEEQHKPLRADTAADRSKECQTDLTLVLEDSPNDAKANSSRELDAISQTHMVDPHEFGGAARVAELAQSLLTEENECPFEYFARILESVDSTKSRIKVRHLLVNFLRVLLFKQGAKTTGCHSSAGVAATVLLISNRIAPSYYTTSDSELGMGGKAIHRLIKQVCNVTDEYIREQYRLLGDLGDVAAAARKRHTSASAFFQPSGNRNHAKALTLEHVHREMLRIARCSGTGSAAEKSRRALGLFTKALASPHFTNSASLRFLVRLFCMNLRIGAVGNSVHQALAHAIVFHTHVDTRTHDATPSRDLLDDQTKTCERLLKQALAQCPDIHLVLAALEENHFAVDHLLVACGCRAGVPILPMLGKITGGLNKAILTLENVPFSMDYKYDGQRLQLHLIPQSDRSHTPEVQIFSRHLENTTERFPDVVDLVMNHLDKITRRGVTSFVMDAEVVAVDRVTGSVMPFQLLSRRPRKPNLTDLGSLDPNVLIFAFDLMNLNGQSLLGKSLRERRALLKQHFVARYEHAFAIIPHEDVEAGQNSNSSSESRLQVCEQFFTQAVNGNAEGVMIKVLDEIPGEDGHKRGSLLASYEPDKRLESWLKVKKDYIDESADTLDLVPIGAWYGNGRKAGYYSPILLACYNDDTECYETVCKVMSGFSDEFYKAFTAKYAPHSEFALVHKRPDYVSDYTPSVWFDAREVWQIKGAEFSVSTVHTCARGLLSDLDHLGVIVDEEGSGLSLRFPRFVHVREDKVPDRGSSGCVTTTQDIIEMYGIQLGKGQ
;
A
#
# COMPACT_ATOMS: atom_id res chain seq x y z
N MET A 1 0.55 -43.13 -64.41
CA MET A 1 0.41 -42.50 -65.73
C MET A 1 0.09 -41.04 -65.47
N GLU A 2 1.13 -40.20 -65.45
CA GLU A 2 1.61 -39.42 -66.61
C GLU A 2 0.75 -38.16 -66.80
N SER A 3 1.20 -36.98 -66.36
CA SER A 3 2.22 -36.06 -66.96
C SER A 3 1.53 -34.94 -67.76
N GLN A 4 1.68 -33.69 -67.30
CA GLN A 4 2.51 -32.60 -67.87
C GLN A 4 2.00 -31.98 -69.19
N GLN A 5 1.62 -30.69 -69.14
CA GLN A 5 2.30 -29.51 -69.76
C GLN A 5 1.75 -29.17 -71.17
N LEU A 6 1.56 -27.92 -71.64
CA LEU A 6 2.24 -26.60 -71.51
C LEU A 6 1.18 -25.45 -71.58
N ALA A 7 1.41 -24.18 -71.20
CA ALA A 7 2.41 -23.27 -71.76
C ALA A 7 2.56 -21.88 -71.08
N ARG A 8 3.84 -21.43 -71.00
CA ARG A 8 4.42 -20.07 -71.19
C ARG A 8 4.31 -18.95 -70.13
N GLY A 9 5.48 -18.47 -69.69
CA GLY A 9 5.80 -17.03 -69.46
C GLY A 9 6.40 -16.66 -68.09
N SER A 10 7.68 -16.29 -68.04
CA SER A 10 8.52 -16.11 -66.85
C SER A 10 8.72 -14.67 -66.34
N GLN A 11 8.58 -14.47 -65.01
CA GLN A 11 9.27 -13.61 -64.00
C GLN A 11 9.90 -12.22 -64.37
N PRO A 12 9.79 -11.22 -63.46
CA PRO A 12 10.89 -10.98 -62.49
C PRO A 12 10.48 -10.57 -61.04
N LYS A 13 11.54 -10.51 -60.20
CA LYS A 13 11.73 -10.37 -58.73
C LYS A 13 11.21 -9.08 -58.02
N PRO A 14 11.26 -9.03 -56.66
CA PRO A 14 10.46 -8.14 -55.80
C PRO A 14 11.16 -6.86 -55.32
N GLY A 15 10.37 -5.86 -54.92
CA GLY A 15 10.82 -4.58 -54.36
C GLY A 15 9.96 -4.10 -53.19
N THR A 16 10.67 -3.64 -52.15
CA THR A 16 10.32 -3.22 -50.80
C THR A 16 9.35 -2.04 -50.63
N GLY A 17 8.60 -2.01 -49.52
CA GLY A 17 7.90 -0.80 -49.05
C GLY A 17 7.09 -0.96 -47.75
N ARG A 18 7.75 -1.15 -46.60
CA ARG A 18 7.15 -1.07 -45.25
C ARG A 18 6.84 0.40 -44.90
N ARG A 19 5.60 0.71 -44.51
CA ARG A 19 5.24 1.90 -43.71
C ARG A 19 4.73 1.44 -42.34
N THR A 20 5.48 1.79 -41.31
CA THR A 20 5.16 1.59 -39.89
C THR A 20 4.16 2.63 -39.38
N PRO A 21 3.12 2.27 -38.62
CA PRO A 21 2.45 3.20 -37.73
C PRO A 21 3.20 3.25 -36.39
N SER A 22 3.54 4.47 -35.96
CA SER A 22 4.20 4.76 -34.69
C SER A 22 3.23 4.64 -33.51
N THR A 23 3.46 3.65 -32.65
CA THR A 23 2.72 3.39 -31.41
C THR A 23 3.23 4.30 -30.27
N PRO A 24 2.36 5.01 -29.53
CA PRO A 24 2.79 5.79 -28.38
C PRO A 24 2.89 4.91 -27.13
N THR A 25 4.12 4.71 -26.62
CA THR A 25 4.38 3.99 -25.38
C THR A 25 3.99 4.86 -24.18
N ILE A 26 2.88 4.53 -23.51
CA ILE A 26 2.48 5.16 -22.24
C ILE A 26 2.72 4.16 -21.10
N ARG A 27 3.76 4.42 -20.31
CA ARG A 27 4.11 3.69 -19.09
C ARG A 27 3.28 4.23 -17.92
N SER A 28 2.51 3.38 -17.23
CA SER A 28 2.14 3.63 -15.84
C SER A 28 1.85 2.33 -15.09
N GLY A 29 2.74 2.00 -14.15
CA GLY A 29 2.45 1.14 -13.02
C GLY A 29 3.21 1.75 -11.85
N ALA A 30 2.57 1.82 -10.67
CA ALA A 30 3.20 2.23 -9.44
C ALA A 30 4.26 1.19 -9.04
N LYS A 31 5.43 1.25 -9.68
CA LYS A 31 6.66 0.67 -9.16
C LYS A 31 7.10 1.56 -8.00
N GLN A 32 7.51 0.95 -6.89
CA GLN A 32 8.30 1.65 -5.90
C GLN A 32 9.49 2.27 -6.63
N VAL A 33 9.53 3.60 -6.67
CA VAL A 33 10.47 4.34 -7.52
C VAL A 33 11.88 4.07 -6.99
N THR A 34 12.66 3.28 -7.72
CA THR A 34 14.09 3.13 -7.47
C THR A 34 14.84 4.36 -7.96
N LEU A 35 16.04 4.58 -7.40
CA LEU A 35 16.96 5.67 -7.77
C LEU A 35 17.18 5.82 -9.28
N ASP A 36 17.13 4.74 -10.05
CA ASP A 36 17.32 4.75 -11.52
C ASP A 36 16.20 5.51 -12.26
N ALA A 37 14.97 5.38 -11.77
CA ALA A 37 13.85 6.18 -12.25
C ALA A 37 13.95 7.65 -11.80
N PHE A 38 14.81 7.95 -10.84
CA PHE A 38 15.06 9.31 -10.34
C PHE A 38 16.13 10.05 -11.15
N PHE A 39 17.26 9.41 -11.45
CA PHE A 39 18.46 10.08 -11.97
C PHE A 39 18.97 9.59 -13.34
N GLY A 40 18.31 8.63 -13.98
CA GLY A 40 18.77 8.11 -15.28
C GLY A 40 18.85 9.18 -16.39
N PRO A 41 19.98 9.28 -17.14
CA PRO A 41 20.15 10.22 -18.25
C PRO A 41 19.26 9.87 -19.45
N ARG A 42 18.91 10.89 -20.26
CA ARG A 42 18.30 10.71 -21.58
C ARG A 42 19.42 10.49 -22.59
N GLY A 43 19.41 9.36 -23.31
CA GLY A 43 20.27 9.18 -24.47
C GLY A 43 19.98 10.25 -25.53
N SER A 44 21.01 11.01 -25.88
CA SER A 44 21.03 11.96 -26.99
C SER A 44 21.62 11.27 -28.21
N SER A 45 20.87 11.19 -29.31
CA SER A 45 21.40 10.82 -30.63
C SER A 45 21.50 12.07 -31.52
N SER A 46 22.71 12.63 -31.65
CA SER A 46 23.19 13.34 -32.85
C SER A 46 23.88 12.29 -33.74
N SER A 47 23.94 12.31 -35.07
CA SER A 47 23.94 13.31 -36.15
C SER A 47 23.38 12.62 -37.43
N ASN A 48 22.91 13.27 -38.51
CA ASN A 48 23.74 13.95 -39.50
C ASN A 48 22.91 14.69 -40.57
N SER A 49 23.44 15.84 -40.98
CA SER A 49 23.40 16.59 -42.25
C SER A 49 22.25 16.47 -43.28
N GLY A 50 21.70 17.64 -43.66
CA GLY A 50 21.72 18.07 -45.07
C GLY A 50 20.41 18.56 -45.70
N ALA A 51 20.45 19.83 -46.16
CA ALA A 51 19.76 20.40 -47.32
C ALA A 51 18.37 21.10 -47.17
N ARG A 52 18.46 22.44 -47.16
CA ARG A 52 17.73 23.50 -47.90
C ARG A 52 16.33 23.26 -48.49
N GLY A 53 15.48 24.30 -48.35
CA GLY A 53 14.39 24.70 -49.27
C GLY A 53 13.09 25.03 -48.53
N ASP A 54 12.88 26.27 -48.05
CA ASP A 54 12.20 27.40 -48.71
C ASP A 54 10.66 27.33 -48.82
N VAL A 55 10.01 28.38 -48.25
CA VAL A 55 8.78 29.08 -48.73
C VAL A 55 7.44 28.29 -48.56
N ALA A 56 6.26 28.81 -48.17
CA ALA A 56 5.72 30.13 -47.88
C ALA A 56 4.48 30.01 -46.96
N THR A 57 4.16 31.16 -46.36
CA THR A 57 2.93 31.62 -45.71
C THR A 57 1.60 31.30 -46.41
N THR A 58 0.54 31.06 -45.61
CA THR A 58 -0.77 31.74 -45.71
C THR A 58 -1.68 31.46 -44.48
N LYS A 59 -2.14 32.52 -43.80
CA LYS A 59 -3.44 32.64 -43.10
C LYS A 59 -4.54 32.95 -44.16
N PRO A 60 -5.87 33.08 -43.90
CA PRO A 60 -6.67 33.17 -42.65
C PRO A 60 -7.96 32.27 -42.68
N ILE A 61 -8.90 32.23 -41.71
CA ILE A 61 -10.06 33.14 -41.50
C ILE A 61 -10.90 32.66 -40.29
N LYS A 62 -11.47 33.64 -39.56
CA LYS A 62 -12.42 33.53 -38.43
C LYS A 62 -13.88 33.31 -38.86
N ARG A 63 -14.68 32.70 -37.98
CA ARG A 63 -16.11 33.01 -37.61
C ARG A 63 -16.59 31.92 -36.64
N ARG A 64 -17.52 32.07 -35.69
CA ARG A 64 -18.04 33.13 -34.80
C ARG A 64 -18.91 32.36 -33.76
N LYS A 65 -18.96 32.87 -32.53
CA LYS A 65 -19.73 32.46 -31.33
C LYS A 65 -21.09 31.75 -31.55
N VAL A 66 -21.37 30.75 -30.70
CA VAL A 66 -22.67 30.52 -30.05
C VAL A 66 -22.41 30.22 -28.56
N GLU A 67 -23.00 31.03 -27.68
CA GLU A 67 -23.04 30.84 -26.23
C GLU A 67 -24.29 30.02 -25.88
N THR A 68 -24.14 28.96 -25.11
CA THR A 68 -25.22 28.40 -24.29
C THR A 68 -24.72 28.25 -22.85
N ARG A 69 -25.42 28.93 -21.94
CA ARG A 69 -25.30 28.81 -20.49
C ARG A 69 -26.12 27.59 -20.07
N GLU A 70 -25.52 26.63 -19.37
CA GLU A 70 -26.26 25.75 -18.46
C GLU A 70 -25.49 25.59 -17.15
N SER A 71 -26.15 26.04 -16.09
CA SER A 71 -25.88 25.84 -14.67
C SER A 71 -26.33 24.45 -14.25
N ALA A 72 -25.55 23.74 -13.44
CA ALA A 72 -25.99 22.53 -12.74
C ALA A 72 -25.75 22.68 -11.24
N ASP A 73 -26.87 22.74 -10.53
CA ASP A 73 -27.05 22.88 -9.10
C ASP A 73 -26.61 21.63 -8.31
N LEU A 74 -26.07 21.88 -7.12
CA LEU A 74 -26.05 20.93 -5.99
C LEU A 74 -27.38 21.06 -5.21
N ARG A 75 -28.07 19.95 -4.95
CA ARG A 75 -29.07 19.78 -3.87
C ARG A 75 -28.90 18.35 -3.33
N CYS A 76 -28.44 18.13 -2.10
CA CYS A 76 -29.09 18.28 -0.79
C CYS A 76 -30.35 17.41 -0.65
N LEU A 77 -30.22 16.32 0.12
CA LEU A 77 -31.28 15.39 0.53
C LEU A 77 -31.89 15.90 1.84
N THR A 78 -33.21 16.04 1.85
CA THR A 78 -34.04 16.37 3.03
C THR A 78 -34.56 15.10 3.70
N VAL A 79 -34.53 15.10 5.04
CA VAL A 79 -35.02 14.08 5.96
C VAL A 79 -36.55 14.16 6.07
N ILE A 80 -37.22 13.00 6.21
CA ILE A 80 -38.65 12.87 6.51
C ILE A 80 -38.79 12.50 7.99
N ASP A 81 -39.51 13.35 8.73
CA ASP A 81 -39.95 13.13 10.12
C ASP A 81 -41.05 12.05 10.20
N LEU A 82 -40.98 11.21 11.25
CA LEU A 82 -42.15 10.54 11.83
C LEU A 82 -41.98 10.46 13.36
N ASP A 83 -42.77 11.28 14.06
CA ASP A 83 -43.00 11.28 15.51
C ASP A 83 -43.89 10.14 15.99
N GLY A 84 -43.70 9.72 17.24
CA GLY A 84 -44.66 8.88 17.99
C GLY A 84 -44.13 8.35 19.34
N SER A 85 -44.21 9.17 20.39
CA SER A 85 -44.13 8.77 21.83
C SER A 85 -45.42 8.05 22.30
N PRO A 86 -45.70 7.68 23.59
CA PRO A 86 -44.97 7.93 24.85
C PRO A 86 -45.03 6.83 25.97
N SER A 87 -44.53 7.21 27.17
CA SER A 87 -44.86 6.79 28.58
C SER A 87 -43.78 5.98 29.32
N ALA A 88 -43.10 6.54 30.34
CA ALA A 88 -43.46 6.71 31.79
C ALA A 88 -43.22 5.38 32.57
N GLU A 89 -42.59 5.26 33.75
CA GLU A 89 -42.59 5.97 35.04
C GLU A 89 -41.33 5.57 35.86
N GLN A 90 -40.70 6.49 36.63
CA GLN A 90 -40.54 6.51 38.11
C GLN A 90 -40.23 5.15 38.78
N THR A 91 -39.27 4.99 39.71
CA THR A 91 -39.25 5.60 41.05
C THR A 91 -37.96 5.20 41.85
N THR A 92 -37.55 6.09 42.78
CA THR A 92 -36.87 5.88 44.10
C THR A 92 -35.45 5.26 44.14
N ALA A 93 -34.40 5.96 44.63
CA ALA A 93 -34.11 6.38 46.02
C ALA A 93 -33.93 5.16 46.96
N GLU A 94 -32.95 5.03 47.86
CA GLU A 94 -31.86 5.84 48.39
C GLU A 94 -31.14 4.93 49.44
N ALA A 95 -30.00 5.37 49.97
CA ALA A 95 -29.48 5.04 51.30
C ALA A 95 -28.87 3.62 51.52
N ARG A 96 -27.76 3.42 52.24
CA ARG A 96 -27.11 4.25 53.27
C ARG A 96 -25.74 3.66 53.66
N LEU A 97 -24.81 4.59 53.94
CA LEU A 97 -23.92 4.70 55.12
C LEU A 97 -22.98 3.52 55.47
N SER A 98 -21.66 3.77 55.53
CA SER A 98 -20.88 4.19 56.73
C SER A 98 -19.98 3.01 57.13
N ASP A 99 -18.75 3.10 57.62
CA ASP A 99 -17.87 4.16 58.13
C ASP A 99 -16.56 3.40 58.47
N VAL A 100 -15.34 3.90 58.21
CA VAL A 100 -14.47 4.65 59.16
C VAL A 100 -13.17 3.90 59.52
N THR A 101 -12.04 4.50 59.12
CA THR A 101 -10.71 4.61 59.82
C THR A 101 -9.90 3.33 60.10
N GLN A 102 -8.58 3.30 60.32
CA GLN A 102 -7.40 4.19 60.35
C GLN A 102 -6.18 3.21 60.40
N ALA A 103 -5.14 3.38 59.58
CA ALA A 103 -3.81 3.93 59.92
C ALA A 103 -2.78 3.03 60.65
N ALA A 104 -1.54 3.06 60.09
CA ALA A 104 -0.21 2.86 60.71
C ALA A 104 0.24 1.41 61.08
N LYS A 105 1.50 0.95 61.03
CA LYS A 105 2.86 1.41 60.59
C LYS A 105 3.86 0.24 60.83
N GLN A 106 4.98 0.21 60.08
CA GLN A 106 6.36 -0.23 60.48
C GLN A 106 6.63 -1.74 60.79
N THR A 107 7.81 -2.39 60.59
CA THR A 107 9.19 -2.10 60.11
C THR A 107 10.00 -3.41 59.89
N GLU A 108 11.14 -3.33 59.15
CA GLU A 108 12.45 -4.07 59.33
C GLU A 108 12.53 -5.61 59.02
N GLU A 109 13.62 -6.27 58.57
CA GLU A 109 15.01 -5.96 58.15
C GLU A 109 15.71 -7.19 57.49
N GLN A 110 16.78 -6.93 56.70
CA GLN A 110 18.07 -7.68 56.51
C GLN A 110 18.16 -9.13 55.95
N HIS A 111 18.93 -9.37 54.87
CA HIS A 111 20.39 -9.68 54.90
C HIS A 111 21.00 -9.98 53.50
N LYS A 112 22.33 -9.80 53.38
CA LYS A 112 23.24 -9.92 52.20
C LYS A 112 24.47 -10.76 52.61
N PRO A 113 25.28 -11.34 51.69
CA PRO A 113 26.66 -10.85 51.42
C PRO A 113 27.09 -11.01 49.92
N LEU A 114 27.92 -10.20 49.21
CA LEU A 114 29.34 -9.70 49.29
C LEU A 114 30.41 -10.80 49.04
N ARG A 115 31.35 -10.75 48.05
CA ARG A 115 32.42 -9.77 47.65
C ARG A 115 32.93 -10.06 46.19
N ALA A 116 33.27 -9.07 45.33
CA ALA A 116 34.52 -8.26 45.11
C ALA A 116 35.59 -8.99 44.23
N ASP A 117 36.27 -8.43 43.21
CA ASP A 117 37.06 -7.18 43.11
C ASP A 117 37.36 -6.67 41.66
N THR A 118 37.51 -5.33 41.55
CA THR A 118 38.38 -4.43 40.70
C THR A 118 38.63 -4.69 39.20
N ALA A 119 38.63 -3.72 38.25
CA ALA A 119 39.33 -2.42 38.24
C ALA A 119 38.76 -1.38 37.22
N ALA A 120 39.08 -0.10 37.46
CA ALA A 120 38.88 1.11 36.63
C ALA A 120 39.62 1.04 35.26
N ASP A 121 39.41 1.87 34.22
CA ASP A 121 39.38 3.34 34.18
C ASP A 121 38.98 3.87 32.76
N ARG A 122 38.37 5.06 32.72
CA ARG A 122 38.31 6.12 31.67
C ARG A 122 38.18 5.82 30.16
N SER A 123 37.10 6.32 29.55
CA SER A 123 37.15 7.51 28.66
C SER A 123 35.75 7.94 28.18
N LYS A 124 35.31 9.10 28.70
CA LYS A 124 34.28 9.97 28.12
C LYS A 124 35.02 11.16 27.47
N GLU A 125 34.31 11.83 26.56
CA GLU A 125 34.62 13.11 25.88
C GLU A 125 35.33 13.03 24.53
N CYS A 126 34.59 13.30 23.45
CA CYS A 126 34.94 14.32 22.44
C CYS A 126 33.77 14.49 21.44
N GLN A 127 32.99 15.58 21.59
CA GLN A 127 32.37 16.27 20.46
C GLN A 127 32.47 17.76 20.75
N THR A 128 33.47 18.38 20.13
CA THR A 128 33.75 19.81 20.22
C THR A 128 32.75 20.63 19.41
N ASP A 129 32.22 21.64 20.10
CA ASP A 129 31.53 22.81 19.59
C ASP A 129 32.31 23.57 18.51
N LEU A 130 31.58 24.10 17.54
CA LEU A 130 32.00 25.24 16.72
C LEU A 130 30.77 26.13 16.49
N THR A 131 30.40 26.85 17.55
CA THR A 131 29.46 27.98 17.52
C THR A 131 30.27 29.26 17.31
N LEU A 132 30.21 29.81 16.10
CA LEU A 132 30.62 31.19 15.85
C LEU A 132 29.46 32.11 16.25
N VAL A 133 29.70 32.89 17.31
CA VAL A 133 28.83 33.95 17.81
C VAL A 133 28.77 35.07 16.79
N LEU A 134 27.58 35.39 16.30
CA LEU A 134 27.26 36.67 15.69
C LEU A 134 26.05 37.24 16.43
N GLU A 135 26.23 38.45 16.95
CA GLU A 135 25.29 39.19 17.79
C GLU A 135 24.02 39.56 17.00
N ASP A 136 22.85 39.30 17.60
CA ASP A 136 21.53 39.63 17.04
C ASP A 136 21.10 41.07 17.38
N SER A 137 20.42 41.71 16.44
CA SER A 137 19.56 42.90 16.62
C SER A 137 18.29 42.74 15.76
N PRO A 138 17.18 43.43 16.10
CA PRO A 138 15.90 42.78 16.38
C PRO A 138 15.00 42.57 15.15
N ASN A 139 14.26 41.46 15.13
CA ASN A 139 13.12 41.25 14.23
C ASN A 139 12.02 40.43 14.94
N ASP A 140 11.37 41.05 15.93
CA ASP A 140 10.50 40.40 16.92
C ASP A 140 9.23 39.74 16.34
N ALA A 141 8.74 40.16 15.16
CA ALA A 141 7.50 39.65 14.60
C ALA A 141 7.61 38.23 13.99
N LYS A 142 8.79 37.82 13.51
CA LYS A 142 9.02 36.45 13.00
C LYS A 142 9.42 35.47 14.11
N ALA A 143 10.07 35.97 15.17
CA ALA A 143 10.44 35.17 16.33
C ALA A 143 9.20 34.81 17.19
N ASN A 144 8.21 35.71 17.29
CA ASN A 144 6.98 35.45 18.04
C ASN A 144 6.11 34.37 17.40
N SER A 145 5.91 34.37 16.07
CA SER A 145 5.12 33.32 15.41
C SER A 145 5.78 31.95 15.50
N SER A 146 7.12 31.87 15.45
CA SER A 146 7.82 30.60 15.69
C SER A 146 7.67 30.08 17.13
N ARG A 147 7.68 30.97 18.14
CA ARG A 147 7.53 30.60 19.56
C ARG A 147 6.09 30.20 19.93
N GLU A 148 5.08 30.93 19.46
CA GLU A 148 3.66 30.57 19.64
C GLU A 148 3.33 29.21 19.01
N LEU A 149 3.90 28.93 17.83
CA LEU A 149 3.60 27.70 17.12
C LEU A 149 4.43 26.48 17.62
N ASP A 150 5.53 26.67 18.36
CA ASP A 150 6.25 25.58 19.07
C ASP A 150 5.52 25.19 20.36
N ALA A 151 4.78 26.13 20.96
CA ALA A 151 3.86 25.86 22.06
C ALA A 151 2.70 24.95 21.62
N ILE A 152 2.28 25.00 20.35
CA ILE A 152 1.25 24.10 19.79
C ILE A 152 1.66 22.63 19.92
N SER A 153 2.90 22.31 19.53
CA SER A 153 3.40 20.93 19.59
C SER A 153 3.44 20.39 21.01
N GLN A 154 3.86 21.22 21.97
CA GLN A 154 3.85 20.85 23.39
C GLN A 154 2.42 20.71 23.92
N THR A 155 1.52 21.60 23.50
CA THR A 155 0.10 21.59 23.88
C THR A 155 -0.60 20.31 23.44
N HIS A 156 -0.33 19.80 22.23
CA HIS A 156 -0.99 18.61 21.69
C HIS A 156 -0.39 17.28 22.17
N MET A 157 0.82 17.29 22.74
CA MET A 157 1.51 16.07 23.17
C MET A 157 1.04 15.54 24.54
N VAL A 158 0.29 16.34 25.30
CA VAL A 158 -0.28 15.95 26.61
C VAL A 158 -1.27 14.79 26.48
N ASP A 159 -1.49 14.07 27.57
CA ASP A 159 -2.52 13.01 27.63
C ASP A 159 -3.88 13.59 27.21
N PRO A 160 -4.67 12.92 26.33
CA PRO A 160 -6.00 13.38 25.95
C PRO A 160 -6.93 13.68 27.13
N HIS A 161 -6.77 12.97 28.25
CA HIS A 161 -7.50 13.23 29.50
C HIS A 161 -7.11 14.58 30.14
N GLU A 162 -5.90 15.08 29.89
CA GLU A 162 -5.33 16.32 30.43
C GLU A 162 -5.32 17.48 29.41
N PHE A 163 -5.70 17.22 28.14
CA PHE A 163 -5.72 18.22 27.08
C PHE A 163 -6.75 19.35 27.32
N GLY A 164 -7.71 19.11 28.21
CA GLY A 164 -8.76 20.05 28.59
C GLY A 164 -10.12 19.69 28.00
N GLY A 165 -11.16 20.33 28.54
CA GLY A 165 -12.56 20.16 28.11
C GLY A 165 -12.96 21.08 26.95
N ALA A 166 -14.27 21.23 26.77
CA ALA A 166 -14.91 21.93 25.66
C ALA A 166 -14.37 23.34 25.41
N ALA A 167 -14.28 24.14 26.48
CA ALA A 167 -13.88 25.54 26.40
C ALA A 167 -12.46 25.70 25.85
N ARG A 168 -11.51 24.86 26.29
CA ARG A 168 -10.13 24.90 25.82
C ARG A 168 -10.01 24.43 24.37
N VAL A 169 -10.74 23.36 23.99
CA VAL A 169 -10.77 22.91 22.59
C VAL A 169 -11.38 23.98 21.69
N ALA A 170 -12.43 24.67 22.15
CA ALA A 170 -13.04 25.79 21.43
C ALA A 170 -12.07 26.96 21.24
N GLU A 171 -11.34 27.35 22.29
CA GLU A 171 -10.31 28.39 22.25
C GLU A 171 -9.17 28.02 21.29
N LEU A 172 -8.69 26.77 21.35
CA LEU A 172 -7.69 26.26 20.42
C LEU A 172 -8.23 26.24 18.98
N ALA A 173 -9.47 25.82 18.76
CA ALA A 173 -10.07 25.84 17.43
C ALA A 173 -10.20 27.28 16.89
N GLN A 174 -10.63 28.24 17.71
CA GLN A 174 -10.74 29.66 17.35
C GLN A 174 -9.39 30.29 17.02
N SER A 175 -8.32 29.87 17.70
CA SER A 175 -6.97 30.41 17.47
C SER A 175 -6.22 29.70 16.35
N LEU A 176 -6.45 28.40 16.13
CA LEU A 176 -5.66 27.57 15.22
C LEU A 176 -6.33 27.30 13.87
N LEU A 177 -7.67 27.39 13.78
CA LEU A 177 -8.40 27.21 12.53
C LEU A 177 -8.69 28.55 11.87
N THR A 178 -8.94 28.50 10.56
CA THR A 178 -9.42 29.68 9.83
C THR A 178 -10.87 30.01 10.23
N GLU A 179 -11.34 31.22 9.88
CA GLU A 179 -12.76 31.63 10.06
C GLU A 179 -13.76 30.67 9.38
N GLU A 180 -13.33 29.95 8.34
CA GLU A 180 -14.13 28.94 7.63
C GLU A 180 -14.05 27.54 8.28
N ASN A 181 -13.44 27.41 9.48
CA ASN A 181 -13.08 26.15 10.13
C ASN A 181 -12.16 25.23 9.31
N GLU A 182 -11.47 25.75 8.30
CA GLU A 182 -10.44 25.00 7.57
C GLU A 182 -9.11 24.99 8.35
N CYS A 183 -8.37 23.88 8.26
CA CYS A 183 -7.09 23.68 8.94
C CYS A 183 -5.93 24.33 8.16
N PRO A 184 -5.19 25.30 8.72
CA PRO A 184 -3.97 25.80 8.10
C PRO A 184 -2.96 24.68 7.88
N PHE A 185 -2.40 24.58 6.68
CA PHE A 185 -1.45 23.51 6.32
C PHE A 185 -0.17 23.56 7.15
N GLU A 186 0.26 24.76 7.57
CA GLU A 186 1.41 24.94 8.48
C GLU A 186 1.14 24.27 9.84
N TYR A 187 -0.07 24.40 10.38
CA TYR A 187 -0.47 23.74 11.63
C TYR A 187 -0.42 22.22 11.47
N PHE A 188 -1.02 21.69 10.39
CA PHE A 188 -0.94 20.27 10.05
C PHE A 188 0.52 19.78 9.95
N ALA A 189 1.38 20.49 9.23
CA ALA A 189 2.78 20.12 9.05
C ALA A 189 3.58 20.08 10.37
N ARG A 190 3.27 20.95 11.33
CA ARG A 190 3.89 20.95 12.66
C ARG A 190 3.45 19.77 13.52
N ILE A 191 2.17 19.39 13.44
CA ILE A 191 1.71 18.15 14.06
C ILE A 191 2.48 16.95 13.49
N LEU A 192 2.65 16.88 12.16
CA LEU A 192 3.43 15.83 11.53
C LEU A 192 4.92 15.85 11.92
N GLU A 193 5.53 17.03 12.04
CA GLU A 193 6.91 17.18 12.53
C GLU A 193 7.05 16.63 13.95
N SER A 194 6.07 16.94 14.81
CA SER A 194 6.03 16.46 16.19
C SER A 194 5.88 14.94 16.25
N VAL A 195 5.04 14.37 15.38
CA VAL A 195 4.89 12.92 15.24
C VAL A 195 6.19 12.26 14.74
N ASP A 196 6.85 12.84 13.73
CA ASP A 196 8.12 12.34 13.17
C ASP A 196 9.27 12.42 14.19
N SER A 197 9.25 13.40 15.09
CA SER A 197 10.30 13.63 16.09
C SER A 197 10.29 12.64 17.27
N THR A 198 9.19 11.91 17.49
CA THR A 198 9.02 11.01 18.64
C THR A 198 8.97 9.55 18.23
N LYS A 199 9.68 8.70 18.98
CA LYS A 199 9.61 7.24 18.82
C LYS A 199 8.49 6.60 19.66
N SER A 200 7.85 7.37 20.54
CA SER A 200 6.80 6.86 21.44
C SER A 200 5.45 6.80 20.71
N ARG A 201 4.96 5.58 20.48
CA ARG A 201 3.62 5.34 19.89
C ARG A 201 2.50 5.98 20.70
N ILE A 202 2.65 6.06 22.03
CA ILE A 202 1.67 6.70 22.92
C ILE A 202 1.62 8.22 22.64
N LYS A 203 2.79 8.88 22.57
CA LYS A 203 2.86 10.31 22.25
C LYS A 203 2.33 10.61 20.85
N VAL A 204 2.63 9.76 19.85
CA VAL A 204 2.06 9.88 18.50
C VAL A 204 0.52 9.83 18.56
N ARG A 205 -0.05 8.88 19.29
CA ARG A 205 -1.50 8.79 19.48
C ARG A 205 -2.06 10.06 20.12
N HIS A 206 -1.43 10.56 21.19
CA HIS A 206 -1.89 11.78 21.88
C HIS A 206 -1.93 12.98 20.95
N LEU A 207 -0.85 13.22 20.20
CA LEU A 207 -0.77 14.28 19.19
C LEU A 207 -1.92 14.20 18.18
N LEU A 208 -2.17 13.00 17.63
CA LEU A 208 -3.22 12.79 16.63
C LEU A 208 -4.63 12.94 17.23
N VAL A 209 -4.87 12.40 18.42
CA VAL A 209 -6.16 12.52 19.13
C VAL A 209 -6.49 13.98 19.36
N ASN A 210 -5.56 14.72 19.96
CA ASN A 210 -5.77 16.11 20.31
C ASN A 210 -5.93 16.99 19.06
N PHE A 211 -5.15 16.72 18.01
CA PHE A 211 -5.30 17.39 16.73
C PHE A 211 -6.68 17.16 16.12
N LEU A 212 -7.14 15.91 16.06
CA LEU A 212 -8.45 15.55 15.52
C LEU A 212 -9.61 16.12 16.36
N ARG A 213 -9.45 16.23 17.69
CA ARG A 213 -10.43 16.90 18.57
C ARG A 213 -10.62 18.38 18.21
N VAL A 214 -9.53 19.08 17.90
CA VAL A 214 -9.59 20.48 17.43
C VAL A 214 -10.31 20.56 16.09
N LEU A 215 -10.05 19.63 15.15
CA LEU A 215 -10.70 19.62 13.85
C LEU A 215 -12.20 19.24 13.88
N LEU A 216 -12.61 18.41 14.85
CA LEU A 216 -14.01 18.04 15.03
C LEU A 216 -14.86 19.21 15.53
N PHE A 217 -14.24 20.21 16.17
CA PHE A 217 -14.94 21.37 16.73
C PHE A 217 -15.59 22.24 15.65
N LYS A 218 -16.89 22.54 15.81
CA LYS A 218 -17.65 23.45 14.93
C LYS A 218 -17.72 24.85 15.57
N GLN A 219 -17.10 25.85 14.96
CA GLN A 219 -17.31 27.24 15.40
C GLN A 219 -18.69 27.75 14.93
N GLY A 220 -19.55 28.10 15.90
CA GLY A 220 -20.76 28.91 15.70
C GLY A 220 -22.04 28.16 15.31
N ALA A 221 -23.17 28.54 15.91
CA ALA A 221 -24.51 27.99 15.69
C ALA A 221 -25.17 28.39 14.34
N LYS A 222 -24.41 28.88 13.35
CA LYS A 222 -24.97 29.52 12.14
C LYS A 222 -24.61 28.85 10.81
N THR A 223 -23.94 27.71 10.80
CA THR A 223 -23.67 26.96 9.58
C THR A 223 -24.38 25.62 9.61
N THR A 224 -25.58 25.58 9.03
CA THR A 224 -26.33 24.35 8.72
C THR A 224 -25.71 23.57 7.54
N GLY A 225 -24.37 23.43 7.51
CA GLY A 225 -23.64 22.82 6.41
C GLY A 225 -22.46 21.97 6.89
N CYS A 226 -22.31 20.80 6.28
CA CYS A 226 -21.40 19.67 6.52
C CYS A 226 -19.86 19.95 6.53
N HIS A 227 -19.40 21.16 6.88
CA HIS A 227 -18.03 21.57 6.65
C HIS A 227 -16.98 21.00 7.64
N SER A 228 -17.33 20.57 8.86
CA SER A 228 -16.31 20.06 9.80
C SER A 228 -15.84 18.63 9.51
N SER A 229 -16.66 17.79 8.85
CA SER A 229 -16.24 16.43 8.49
C SER A 229 -15.29 16.39 7.30
N ALA A 230 -15.27 17.42 6.44
CA ALA A 230 -14.38 17.48 5.28
C ALA A 230 -12.89 17.59 5.67
N GLY A 231 -12.56 18.46 6.64
CA GLY A 231 -11.19 18.62 7.15
C GLY A 231 -10.67 17.38 7.88
N VAL A 232 -11.54 16.74 8.67
CA VAL A 232 -11.24 15.46 9.33
C VAL A 232 -11.02 14.34 8.30
N ALA A 233 -11.89 14.22 7.30
CA ALA A 233 -11.75 13.23 6.23
C ALA A 233 -10.44 13.42 5.44
N ALA A 234 -10.14 14.66 5.02
CA ALA A 234 -8.90 15.00 4.35
C ALA A 234 -7.68 14.63 5.20
N THR A 235 -7.72 14.93 6.50
CA THR A 235 -6.66 14.57 7.45
C THR A 235 -6.46 13.06 7.53
N VAL A 236 -7.54 12.29 7.75
CA VAL A 236 -7.48 10.84 7.89
C VAL A 236 -6.96 10.18 6.61
N LEU A 237 -7.41 10.63 5.44
CA LEU A 237 -6.94 10.15 4.14
C LEU A 237 -5.46 10.46 3.92
N LEU A 238 -5.07 11.73 4.06
CA LEU A 238 -3.71 12.18 3.75
C LEU A 238 -2.66 11.61 4.70
N ILE A 239 -2.96 11.51 6.01
CA ILE A 239 -2.08 10.83 6.98
C ILE A 239 -1.94 9.35 6.64
N SER A 240 -3.01 8.73 6.12
CA SER A 240 -3.01 7.34 5.65
C SER A 240 -2.38 7.16 4.26
N ASN A 241 -1.72 8.18 3.70
CA ASN A 241 -1.18 8.21 2.33
C ASN A 241 -2.23 7.87 1.26
N ARG A 242 -3.44 8.41 1.40
CA ARG A 242 -4.52 8.31 0.41
C ARG A 242 -5.08 9.70 0.10
N ILE A 243 -5.55 9.90 -1.12
CA ILE A 243 -6.27 11.12 -1.53
C ILE A 243 -7.78 10.90 -1.61
N ALA A 244 -8.22 9.67 -1.80
CA ALA A 244 -9.61 9.25 -1.89
C ALA A 244 -9.73 7.77 -1.47
N PRO A 245 -10.94 7.26 -1.22
CA PRO A 245 -11.19 5.82 -1.10
C PRO A 245 -10.63 5.07 -2.32
N SER A 246 -9.98 3.93 -2.09
CA SER A 246 -9.23 3.20 -3.12
C SER A 246 -10.10 2.68 -4.27
N TYR A 247 -11.39 2.49 -4.01
CA TYR A 247 -12.35 1.93 -4.96
C TYR A 247 -13.10 2.98 -5.79
N TYR A 248 -12.85 4.27 -5.53
CA TYR A 248 -13.22 5.31 -6.48
C TYR A 248 -12.40 5.09 -7.77
N THR A 249 -12.77 5.77 -8.86
CA THR A 249 -12.09 5.56 -10.14
C THR A 249 -10.58 5.76 -9.99
N THR A 250 -9.76 5.05 -10.77
CA THR A 250 -8.28 5.19 -10.69
C THR A 250 -7.82 6.63 -10.96
N SER A 251 -8.59 7.40 -11.74
CA SER A 251 -8.41 8.84 -11.91
C SER A 251 -8.67 9.67 -10.65
N ASP A 252 -9.39 9.15 -9.66
CA ASP A 252 -9.66 9.84 -8.40
C ASP A 252 -8.67 9.46 -7.28
N SER A 253 -8.01 8.30 -7.36
CA SER A 253 -7.21 7.74 -6.27
C SER A 253 -5.69 7.83 -6.44
N GLU A 254 -5.18 7.97 -7.68
CA GLU A 254 -3.74 8.13 -7.95
C GLU A 254 -3.37 9.55 -8.40
N LEU A 255 -2.41 10.18 -7.72
CA LEU A 255 -1.91 11.50 -8.12
C LEU A 255 -1.27 11.46 -9.53
N GLY A 256 -0.64 10.34 -9.90
CA GLY A 256 0.02 10.14 -11.19
C GLY A 256 1.24 11.03 -11.42
N MET A 257 1.89 11.48 -10.34
CA MET A 257 3.13 12.26 -10.39
C MET A 257 4.32 11.38 -9.98
N GLY A 258 5.19 11.07 -10.94
CA GLY A 258 6.41 10.31 -10.65
C GLY A 258 7.52 11.16 -10.02
N GLY A 259 8.53 10.49 -9.47
CA GLY A 259 9.69 11.11 -8.83
C GLY A 259 10.36 12.22 -9.65
N LYS A 260 10.56 12.01 -10.97
CA LYS A 260 11.14 13.04 -11.86
C LYS A 260 10.29 14.32 -11.97
N ALA A 261 8.96 14.23 -11.81
CA ALA A 261 8.09 15.41 -11.80
C ALA A 261 8.30 16.19 -10.50
N ILE A 262 8.36 15.50 -9.36
CA ILE A 262 8.60 16.09 -8.05
C ILE A 262 10.02 16.67 -7.97
N HIS A 263 11.02 16.00 -8.53
CA HIS A 263 12.39 16.52 -8.67
C HIS A 263 12.43 17.87 -9.38
N ARG A 264 11.79 17.96 -10.56
CA ARG A 264 11.69 19.21 -11.33
C ARG A 264 10.92 20.28 -10.58
N LEU A 265 9.88 19.90 -9.85
CA LEU A 265 9.11 20.80 -8.99
C LEU A 265 10.01 21.42 -7.90
N ILE A 266 10.76 20.61 -7.14
CA ILE A 266 11.69 21.10 -6.10
C ILE A 266 12.74 22.01 -6.72
N LYS A 267 13.32 21.61 -7.85
CA LYS A 267 14.30 22.41 -8.60
C LYS A 267 13.78 23.82 -8.91
N GLN A 268 12.57 23.91 -9.49
CA GLN A 268 11.95 25.18 -9.88
C GLN A 268 11.53 26.01 -8.67
N VAL A 269 10.88 25.38 -7.69
CA VAL A 269 10.30 26.05 -6.53
C VAL A 269 11.36 26.55 -5.55
N CYS A 270 12.47 25.80 -5.38
CA CYS A 270 13.55 26.17 -4.48
C CYS A 270 14.75 26.82 -5.18
N ASN A 271 14.73 26.94 -6.51
CA ASN A 271 15.83 27.46 -7.33
C ASN A 271 17.19 26.82 -7.01
N VAL A 272 17.26 25.49 -7.09
CA VAL A 272 18.47 24.68 -6.83
C VAL A 272 18.89 23.91 -8.08
N THR A 273 20.13 23.42 -8.12
CA THR A 273 20.66 22.64 -9.25
C THR A 273 20.26 21.15 -9.14
N ASP A 274 20.29 20.43 -10.26
CA ASP A 274 20.06 18.97 -10.26
C ASP A 274 21.13 18.24 -9.44
N GLU A 275 22.36 18.75 -9.46
CA GLU A 275 23.48 18.22 -8.67
C GLU A 275 23.22 18.32 -7.17
N TYR A 276 22.72 19.48 -6.72
CA TYR A 276 22.37 19.68 -5.33
C TYR A 276 21.28 18.69 -4.88
N ILE A 277 20.22 18.51 -5.68
CA ILE A 277 19.13 17.58 -5.33
C ILE A 277 19.65 16.14 -5.28
N ARG A 278 20.50 15.73 -6.23
CA ARG A 278 21.14 14.40 -6.24
C ARG A 278 21.93 14.14 -4.98
N GLU A 279 22.82 15.07 -4.64
CA GLU A 279 23.70 14.92 -3.48
C GLU A 279 22.92 14.92 -2.17
N GLN A 280 21.95 15.82 -2.02
CA GLN A 280 21.10 15.84 -0.84
C GLN A 280 20.23 14.57 -0.75
N TYR A 281 19.71 14.05 -1.87
CA TYR A 281 18.93 12.83 -1.86
C TYR A 281 19.78 11.59 -1.53
N ARG A 282 21.04 11.57 -1.97
CA ARG A 282 22.02 10.54 -1.59
C ARG A 282 22.21 10.48 -0.08
N LEU A 283 22.33 11.64 0.57
CA LEU A 283 22.54 11.77 2.01
C LEU A 283 21.27 11.51 2.82
N LEU A 284 20.15 12.11 2.40
CA LEU A 284 18.91 12.14 3.19
C LEU A 284 17.95 10.99 2.85
N GLY A 285 18.03 10.44 1.63
CA GLY A 285 17.16 9.34 1.17
C GLY A 285 15.66 9.70 1.11
N ASP A 286 15.32 11.00 1.14
CA ASP A 286 13.95 11.52 1.14
C ASP A 286 13.84 12.86 0.40
N LEU A 287 12.89 13.00 -0.52
CA LEU A 287 12.69 14.26 -1.23
C LEU A 287 12.09 15.36 -0.36
N GLY A 288 11.31 15.00 0.66
CA GLY A 288 10.78 15.98 1.60
C GLY A 288 11.91 16.65 2.36
N ASP A 289 12.85 15.86 2.88
CA ASP A 289 14.04 16.38 3.56
C ASP A 289 14.93 17.18 2.62
N VAL A 290 15.11 16.74 1.37
CA VAL A 290 15.83 17.51 0.34
C VAL A 290 15.16 18.87 0.10
N ALA A 291 13.83 18.91 -0.01
CA ALA A 291 13.09 20.15 -0.19
C ALA A 291 13.21 21.07 1.03
N ALA A 292 13.16 20.52 2.24
CA ALA A 292 13.38 21.27 3.48
C ALA A 292 14.78 21.88 3.53
N ALA A 293 15.81 21.11 3.19
CA ALA A 293 17.20 21.58 3.11
C ALA A 293 17.37 22.67 2.04
N ALA A 294 16.78 22.47 0.85
CA ALA A 294 16.76 23.46 -0.23
C ALA A 294 16.08 24.77 0.21
N ARG A 295 14.95 24.69 0.92
CA ARG A 295 14.24 25.86 1.43
C ARG A 295 15.05 26.64 2.46
N LYS A 296 15.71 25.95 3.41
CA LYS A 296 16.59 26.60 4.40
C LYS A 296 17.67 27.43 3.70
N ARG A 297 18.34 26.87 2.69
CA ARG A 297 19.34 27.56 1.87
C ARG A 297 18.78 28.78 1.14
N HIS A 298 17.60 28.65 0.53
CA HIS A 298 16.97 29.74 -0.22
C HIS A 298 16.52 30.91 0.68
N THR A 299 16.00 30.62 1.88
CA THR A 299 15.59 31.66 2.84
C THR A 299 16.79 32.46 3.35
N SER A 300 17.94 31.80 3.58
CA SER A 300 19.20 32.48 3.95
C SER A 300 19.74 33.40 2.86
N ALA A 301 19.56 33.05 1.57
CA ALA A 301 20.00 33.88 0.44
C ALA A 301 19.01 35.00 0.06
N SER A 302 17.70 34.77 0.23
CA SER A 302 16.64 35.74 -0.11
C SER A 302 16.37 36.78 0.99
N ALA A 303 17.00 36.66 2.17
CA ALA A 303 16.89 37.64 3.24
C ALA A 303 17.42 39.04 2.86
N PHE A 304 18.31 39.12 1.85
CA PHE A 304 18.87 40.38 1.34
C PHE A 304 17.99 41.14 0.34
N PHE A 305 16.99 40.48 -0.25
CA PHE A 305 16.10 41.09 -1.25
C PHE A 305 14.66 40.66 -0.98
N GLN A 306 14.00 41.30 -0.01
CA GLN A 306 12.55 41.20 0.12
C GLN A 306 11.91 42.47 -0.47
N PRO A 307 11.16 42.36 -1.59
CA PRO A 307 10.38 43.49 -2.09
C PRO A 307 9.29 43.85 -1.08
N SER A 308 9.17 45.15 -0.78
CA SER A 308 8.16 45.80 0.09
C SER A 308 6.75 45.80 -0.54
N GLY A 309 6.34 44.68 -1.15
CA GLY A 309 5.01 44.51 -1.72
C GLY A 309 4.01 44.08 -0.67
N ASN A 310 2.80 44.62 -0.74
CA ASN A 310 1.68 44.42 0.19
C ASN A 310 1.31 42.92 0.35
N ARG A 311 1.99 42.21 1.27
CA ARG A 311 1.81 40.78 1.58
C ARG A 311 0.69 40.50 2.60
N ASN A 312 0.03 41.54 3.11
CA ASN A 312 -0.85 41.46 4.27
C ASN A 312 -2.24 40.85 3.99
N HIS A 313 -2.50 40.35 2.77
CA HIS A 313 -3.82 39.81 2.39
C HIS A 313 -3.79 38.41 1.74
N ALA A 314 -2.64 37.72 1.72
CA ALA A 314 -2.59 36.37 1.16
C ALA A 314 -3.20 35.35 2.15
N LYS A 315 -4.38 34.80 1.83
CA LYS A 315 -5.05 33.75 2.62
C LYS A 315 -4.09 32.57 2.85
N ALA A 316 -4.01 32.10 4.09
CA ALA A 316 -3.20 30.95 4.47
C ALA A 316 -3.55 29.71 3.61
N LEU A 317 -2.55 28.90 3.28
CA LEU A 317 -2.77 27.62 2.60
C LEU A 317 -3.44 26.66 3.59
N THR A 318 -4.60 26.11 3.25
CA THR A 318 -5.33 25.15 4.09
C THR A 318 -5.13 23.71 3.62
N LEU A 319 -5.25 22.74 4.53
CA LEU A 319 -5.14 21.31 4.26
C LEU A 319 -6.21 20.85 3.26
N GLU A 320 -7.42 21.37 3.42
CA GLU A 320 -8.58 21.13 2.56
C GLU A 320 -8.32 21.66 1.15
N HIS A 321 -7.67 22.83 1.01
CA HIS A 321 -7.24 23.32 -0.29
C HIS A 321 -6.17 22.41 -0.93
N VAL A 322 -5.19 21.95 -0.15
CA VAL A 322 -4.16 21.01 -0.63
C VAL A 322 -4.80 19.70 -1.10
N HIS A 323 -5.69 19.11 -0.30
CA HIS A 323 -6.40 17.87 -0.63
C HIS A 323 -7.23 18.02 -1.91
N ARG A 324 -7.96 19.13 -2.05
CA ARG A 324 -8.77 19.45 -3.22
C ARG A 324 -7.93 19.65 -4.49
N GLU A 325 -6.77 20.28 -4.39
CA GLU A 325 -5.83 20.38 -5.53
C GLU A 325 -5.20 19.03 -5.88
N MET A 326 -4.87 18.18 -4.90
CA MET A 326 -4.40 16.81 -5.16
C MET A 326 -5.46 15.99 -5.90
N LEU A 327 -6.73 16.09 -5.52
CA LEU A 327 -7.85 15.45 -6.24
C LEU A 327 -8.00 15.99 -7.67
N ARG A 328 -7.88 17.30 -7.88
CA ARG A 328 -7.89 17.91 -9.23
C ARG A 328 -6.73 17.41 -10.09
N ILE A 329 -5.54 17.24 -9.50
CA ILE A 329 -4.36 16.69 -10.17
C ILE A 329 -4.57 15.22 -10.53
N ALA A 330 -5.11 14.41 -9.61
CA ALA A 330 -5.39 13.00 -9.86
C ALA A 330 -6.32 12.83 -11.08
N ARG A 331 -7.41 13.62 -11.11
CA ARG A 331 -8.44 13.60 -12.16
C ARG A 331 -7.98 14.03 -13.54
N CYS A 332 -6.80 14.65 -13.66
CA CYS A 332 -6.25 15.01 -14.95
C CYS A 332 -5.87 13.74 -15.73
N SER A 333 -6.55 13.48 -16.85
CA SER A 333 -6.32 12.32 -17.73
C SER A 333 -6.18 12.76 -19.20
N GLY A 334 -5.75 11.84 -20.07
CA GLY A 334 -5.60 12.09 -21.51
C GLY A 334 -4.32 12.85 -21.91
N THR A 335 -4.26 13.23 -23.19
CA THR A 335 -3.11 13.92 -23.80
C THR A 335 -2.88 15.28 -23.14
N GLY A 336 -1.64 15.56 -22.73
CA GLY A 336 -1.28 16.81 -22.05
C GLY A 336 -1.50 16.81 -20.53
N SER A 337 -2.14 15.76 -19.97
CA SER A 337 -2.39 15.65 -18.53
C SER A 337 -1.13 15.78 -17.68
N ALA A 338 -0.01 15.17 -18.08
CA ALA A 338 1.25 15.26 -17.33
C ALA A 338 1.77 16.71 -17.16
N ALA A 339 1.60 17.55 -18.19
CA ALA A 339 1.99 18.96 -18.14
C ALA A 339 1.02 19.75 -17.23
N GLU A 340 -0.28 19.49 -17.34
CA GLU A 340 -1.30 20.11 -16.50
C GLU A 340 -1.13 19.76 -15.01
N LYS A 341 -0.86 18.48 -14.70
CA LYS A 341 -0.52 18.01 -13.34
C LYS A 341 0.67 18.78 -12.78
N SER A 342 1.75 18.90 -13.57
CA SER A 342 2.96 19.63 -13.19
C SER A 342 2.69 21.13 -12.98
N ARG A 343 1.87 21.75 -13.83
CA ARG A 343 1.49 23.17 -13.74
C ARG A 343 0.67 23.46 -12.47
N ARG A 344 -0.31 22.61 -12.15
CA ARG A 344 -1.13 22.72 -10.93
C ARG A 344 -0.28 22.55 -9.67
N ALA A 345 0.57 21.52 -9.64
CA ALA A 345 1.51 21.31 -8.54
C ALA A 345 2.44 22.52 -8.36
N LEU A 346 3.02 23.05 -9.45
CA LEU A 346 3.85 24.25 -9.39
C LEU A 346 3.09 25.47 -8.85
N GLY A 347 1.85 25.68 -9.29
CA GLY A 347 1.00 26.76 -8.80
C GLY A 347 0.72 26.64 -7.29
N LEU A 348 0.38 25.45 -6.81
CA LEU A 348 0.15 25.18 -5.39
C LEU A 348 1.40 25.45 -4.55
N PHE A 349 2.55 24.94 -4.98
CA PHE A 349 3.82 25.11 -4.25
C PHE A 349 4.29 26.57 -4.27
N THR A 350 4.12 27.28 -5.38
CA THR A 350 4.46 28.71 -5.48
C THR A 350 3.57 29.54 -4.55
N LYS A 351 2.25 29.24 -4.52
CA LYS A 351 1.31 29.87 -3.58
C LYS A 351 1.68 29.57 -2.13
N ALA A 352 2.07 28.33 -1.83
CA ALA A 352 2.55 27.94 -0.51
C ALA A 352 3.76 28.80 -0.10
N LEU A 353 4.80 28.87 -0.95
CA LEU A 353 6.02 29.62 -0.65
C LEU A 353 5.83 31.15 -0.55
N ALA A 354 4.81 31.69 -1.21
CA ALA A 354 4.46 33.10 -1.15
C ALA A 354 3.64 33.47 0.10
N SER A 355 3.04 32.50 0.77
CA SER A 355 2.26 32.71 1.99
C SER A 355 3.16 33.19 3.14
N PRO A 356 2.81 34.31 3.82
CA PRO A 356 3.58 34.78 4.96
C PRO A 356 3.55 33.82 6.15
N HIS A 357 2.58 32.89 6.18
CA HIS A 357 2.42 31.86 7.21
C HIS A 357 3.21 30.57 6.91
N PHE A 358 3.77 30.41 5.71
CA PHE A 358 4.53 29.22 5.30
C PHE A 358 6.03 29.46 5.53
N THR A 359 6.40 29.59 6.80
CA THR A 359 7.76 29.98 7.22
C THR A 359 8.63 28.77 7.55
N ASN A 360 8.03 27.62 7.91
CA ASN A 360 8.78 26.44 8.32
C ASN A 360 9.23 25.59 7.11
N SER A 361 10.47 25.12 7.16
CA SER A 361 10.99 24.11 6.25
C SER A 361 10.23 22.76 6.34
N ALA A 362 9.63 22.45 7.49
CA ALA A 362 8.81 21.25 7.68
C ALA A 362 7.54 21.26 6.82
N SER A 363 6.94 22.44 6.60
CA SER A 363 5.76 22.55 5.74
C SER A 363 6.08 22.16 4.30
N LEU A 364 7.24 22.58 3.78
CA LEU A 364 7.67 22.12 2.46
C LEU A 364 8.02 20.62 2.45
N ARG A 365 8.68 20.12 3.51
CA ARG A 365 8.96 18.69 3.69
C ARG A 365 7.69 17.86 3.53
N PHE A 366 6.67 18.15 4.33
CA PHE A 366 5.45 17.35 4.35
C PHE A 366 4.59 17.57 3.11
N LEU A 367 4.59 18.77 2.51
CA LEU A 367 3.92 18.99 1.23
C LEU A 367 4.54 18.13 0.11
N VAL A 368 5.87 18.05 0.04
CA VAL A 368 6.56 17.14 -0.89
C VAL A 368 6.26 15.68 -0.56
N ARG A 369 6.33 15.29 0.71
CA ARG A 369 6.04 13.90 1.14
C ARG A 369 4.60 13.47 0.80
N LEU A 370 3.62 14.36 0.92
CA LEU A 370 2.25 14.13 0.46
C LEU A 370 2.19 13.91 -1.06
N PHE A 371 2.88 14.72 -1.85
CA PHE A 371 2.94 14.54 -3.32
C PHE A 371 3.71 13.28 -3.73
N CYS A 372 4.66 12.83 -2.91
CA CYS A 372 5.30 11.52 -3.06
C CYS A 372 4.41 10.35 -2.62
N MET A 373 3.24 10.62 -2.03
CA MET A 373 2.36 9.64 -1.36
C MET A 373 3.14 8.79 -0.33
N ASN A 374 4.05 9.42 0.40
CA ASN A 374 4.89 8.77 1.40
C ASN A 374 5.26 9.74 2.54
N LEU A 375 4.38 9.84 3.54
CA LEU A 375 4.50 10.81 4.63
C LEU A 375 5.63 10.53 5.64
N ARG A 376 6.04 9.27 5.76
CA ARG A 376 7.16 8.78 6.60
C ARG A 376 7.11 9.10 8.09
N ILE A 377 5.94 9.42 8.64
CA ILE A 377 5.77 9.79 10.05
C ILE A 377 5.66 8.60 11.03
N GLY A 378 5.86 7.35 10.57
CA GLY A 378 5.76 6.15 11.40
C GLY A 378 4.34 5.78 11.89
N ALA A 379 3.36 6.67 11.78
CA ALA A 379 1.95 6.37 12.02
C ALA A 379 1.35 5.55 10.85
N VAL A 380 0.59 4.51 11.17
CA VAL A 380 -0.11 3.64 10.22
C VAL A 380 -1.62 3.87 10.29
N GLY A 381 -2.38 3.46 9.26
CA GLY A 381 -3.84 3.68 9.20
C GLY A 381 -4.59 3.25 10.47
N ASN A 382 -4.21 2.13 11.08
CA ASN A 382 -4.80 1.66 12.34
C ASN A 382 -4.57 2.62 13.53
N SER A 383 -3.43 3.30 13.57
CA SER A 383 -3.15 4.33 14.59
C SER A 383 -3.98 5.58 14.36
N VAL A 384 -4.23 5.94 13.09
CA VAL A 384 -5.09 7.07 12.72
C VAL A 384 -6.55 6.79 13.07
N HIS A 385 -7.06 5.60 12.74
CA HIS A 385 -8.42 5.20 13.08
C HIS A 385 -8.62 5.10 14.60
N GLN A 386 -7.62 4.60 15.34
CA GLN A 386 -7.63 4.65 16.80
C GLN A 386 -7.69 6.09 17.30
N ALA A 387 -6.83 6.98 16.80
CA ALA A 387 -6.85 8.38 17.20
C ALA A 387 -8.18 9.08 16.90
N LEU A 388 -8.81 8.76 15.77
CA LEU A 388 -10.14 9.26 15.42
C LEU A 388 -11.22 8.76 16.39
N ALA A 389 -11.23 7.47 16.72
CA ALA A 389 -12.19 6.91 17.68
C ALA A 389 -12.09 7.59 19.06
N HIS A 390 -10.87 7.71 19.58
CA HIS A 390 -10.61 8.44 20.81
C HIS A 390 -11.10 9.91 20.69
N ALA A 391 -10.74 10.59 19.60
CA ALA A 391 -11.14 11.98 19.39
C ALA A 391 -12.66 12.17 19.36
N ILE A 392 -13.40 11.24 18.75
CA ILE A 392 -14.87 11.23 18.75
C ILE A 392 -15.42 11.12 20.17
N VAL A 393 -14.95 10.15 20.96
CA VAL A 393 -15.41 9.96 22.35
C VAL A 393 -15.11 11.19 23.21
N PHE A 394 -13.90 11.74 23.12
CA PHE A 394 -13.56 12.96 23.85
C PHE A 394 -14.30 14.21 23.33
N HIS A 395 -14.79 14.21 22.09
CA HIS A 395 -15.56 15.31 21.53
C HIS A 395 -17.03 15.25 21.96
N THR A 396 -17.64 14.07 22.01
CA THR A 396 -19.05 13.90 22.41
C THR A 396 -19.30 14.22 23.88
N HIS A 397 -18.38 13.85 24.77
CA HIS A 397 -18.43 14.20 26.20
C HIS A 397 -18.11 15.66 26.51
N VAL A 398 -17.73 16.41 25.49
CA VAL A 398 -17.42 17.84 25.55
C VAL A 398 -18.62 18.69 25.10
N ASP A 399 -19.52 18.15 24.28
CA ASP A 399 -20.69 18.87 23.73
C ASP A 399 -21.98 18.68 24.56
N THR A 400 -21.93 17.91 25.65
CA THR A 400 -23.02 17.86 26.63
C THR A 400 -23.07 19.17 27.41
N ARG A 401 -24.00 20.05 27.02
CA ARG A 401 -24.30 21.36 27.62
C ARG A 401 -24.83 21.29 29.07
N THR A 402 -24.61 20.17 29.75
CA THR A 402 -25.01 19.94 31.14
C THR A 402 -23.78 20.00 32.02
N HIS A 403 -23.89 20.72 33.13
CA HIS A 403 -22.86 20.87 34.18
C HIS A 403 -22.56 19.56 34.95
N ASP A 404 -22.77 18.40 34.33
CA ASP A 404 -22.66 17.11 34.99
C ASP A 404 -21.21 16.59 34.95
N ALA A 405 -20.86 15.90 36.03
CA ALA A 405 -19.51 15.47 36.39
C ALA A 405 -18.71 14.94 35.20
N THR A 406 -17.46 15.41 35.07
CA THR A 406 -16.47 14.83 34.14
C THR A 406 -16.50 13.30 34.26
N PRO A 407 -16.76 12.56 33.16
CA PRO A 407 -16.81 11.11 33.23
C PRO A 407 -15.49 10.55 33.76
N SER A 408 -15.56 9.47 34.53
CA SER A 408 -14.36 8.84 35.08
C SER A 408 -13.41 8.40 33.94
N ARG A 409 -12.11 8.41 34.23
CA ARG A 409 -11.08 7.96 33.27
C ARG A 409 -11.38 6.56 32.74
N ASP A 410 -11.82 5.65 33.62
CA ASP A 410 -12.14 4.27 33.27
C ASP A 410 -13.33 4.17 32.31
N LEU A 411 -14.40 4.95 32.53
CA LEU A 411 -15.56 4.98 31.65
C LEU A 411 -15.18 5.46 30.24
N LEU A 412 -14.39 6.54 30.17
CA LEU A 412 -13.90 7.08 28.89
C LEU A 412 -13.01 6.09 28.16
N ASP A 413 -12.12 5.40 28.88
CA ASP A 413 -11.24 4.39 28.30
C ASP A 413 -12.05 3.20 27.73
N ASP A 414 -13.12 2.77 28.39
CA ASP A 414 -13.98 1.69 27.91
C ASP A 414 -14.87 2.09 26.71
N GLN A 415 -15.41 3.30 26.72
CA GLN A 415 -16.11 3.87 25.57
C GLN A 415 -15.18 4.03 24.38
N THR A 416 -13.95 4.44 24.63
CA THR A 416 -12.91 4.58 23.61
C THR A 416 -12.56 3.23 22.97
N LYS A 417 -12.38 2.17 23.76
CA LYS A 417 -12.19 0.80 23.22
C LYS A 417 -13.38 0.35 22.38
N THR A 418 -14.59 0.66 22.81
CA THR A 418 -15.83 0.31 22.11
C THR A 418 -15.94 1.05 20.78
N CYS A 419 -15.74 2.37 20.78
CA CYS A 419 -15.70 3.20 19.58
C CYS A 419 -14.59 2.74 18.62
N GLU A 420 -13.38 2.46 19.14
CA GLU A 420 -12.26 1.97 18.33
C GLU A 420 -12.63 0.68 17.59
N ARG A 421 -13.24 -0.28 18.30
CA ARG A 421 -13.68 -1.55 17.72
C ARG A 421 -14.72 -1.35 16.62
N LEU A 422 -15.78 -0.58 16.91
CA LEU A 422 -16.89 -0.36 15.97
C LEU A 422 -16.45 0.45 14.75
N LEU A 423 -15.66 1.52 14.95
CA LEU A 423 -15.15 2.37 13.89
C LEU A 423 -14.22 1.60 12.94
N LYS A 424 -13.29 0.81 13.48
CA LYS A 424 -12.41 -0.04 12.66
C LYS A 424 -13.20 -1.08 11.89
N GLN A 425 -14.21 -1.69 12.52
CA GLN A 425 -15.07 -2.67 11.85
C GLN A 425 -15.91 -2.03 10.74
N ALA A 426 -16.44 -0.82 10.96
CA ALA A 426 -17.15 -0.06 9.95
C ALA A 426 -16.25 0.33 8.78
N LEU A 427 -15.06 0.88 9.04
CA LEU A 427 -14.09 1.23 7.99
C LEU A 427 -13.55 0.00 7.23
N ALA A 428 -13.57 -1.18 7.84
CA ALA A 428 -13.19 -2.40 7.15
C ALA A 428 -14.31 -2.95 6.24
N GLN A 429 -15.58 -2.72 6.58
CA GLN A 429 -16.73 -3.10 5.75
C GLN A 429 -17.12 -2.03 4.72
N CYS A 430 -16.84 -0.76 5.03
CA CYS A 430 -17.08 0.42 4.22
C CYS A 430 -15.84 1.33 4.30
N PRO A 431 -14.81 1.08 3.48
CA PRO A 431 -13.52 1.78 3.51
C PRO A 431 -13.59 3.17 2.87
N ASP A 432 -14.58 3.96 3.32
CA ASP A 432 -14.84 5.33 2.94
C ASP A 432 -15.12 6.17 4.19
N ILE A 433 -14.11 6.97 4.55
CA ILE A 433 -14.19 7.82 5.73
C ILE A 433 -15.27 8.89 5.61
N HIS A 434 -15.62 9.33 4.40
CA HIS A 434 -16.65 10.34 4.20
C HIS A 434 -18.02 9.77 4.59
N LEU A 435 -18.31 8.53 4.18
CA LEU A 435 -19.56 7.84 4.53
C LEU A 435 -19.63 7.53 6.03
N VAL A 436 -18.51 7.09 6.63
CA VAL A 436 -18.44 6.82 8.07
C VAL A 436 -18.65 8.09 8.89
N LEU A 437 -18.01 9.21 8.51
CA LEU A 437 -18.21 10.49 9.20
C LEU A 437 -19.62 11.03 8.99
N ALA A 438 -20.21 10.91 7.79
CA ALA A 438 -21.59 11.30 7.55
C ALA A 438 -22.57 10.52 8.45
N ALA A 439 -22.40 9.19 8.53
CA ALA A 439 -23.22 8.35 9.41
C ALA A 439 -23.06 8.72 10.89
N LEU A 440 -21.84 9.06 11.33
CA LEU A 440 -21.61 9.57 12.68
C LEU A 440 -22.30 10.91 12.89
N GLU A 441 -22.17 11.87 11.97
CA GLU A 441 -22.80 13.20 12.09
C GLU A 441 -24.34 13.11 12.14
N GLU A 442 -24.95 12.27 11.30
CA GLU A 442 -26.39 12.03 11.26
C GLU A 442 -26.93 11.45 12.59
N ASN A 443 -26.10 10.68 13.30
CA ASN A 443 -26.45 10.05 14.58
C ASN A 443 -25.82 10.77 15.78
N HIS A 444 -25.48 12.06 15.66
CA HIS A 444 -24.88 12.85 16.74
C HIS A 444 -23.63 12.20 17.37
N PHE A 445 -22.80 11.57 16.53
CA PHE A 445 -21.59 10.81 16.86
C PHE A 445 -21.82 9.57 17.76
N ALA A 446 -23.05 9.07 17.86
CA ALA A 446 -23.34 7.78 18.46
C ALA A 446 -22.81 6.64 17.58
N VAL A 447 -22.04 5.72 18.18
CA VAL A 447 -21.31 4.67 17.45
C VAL A 447 -22.11 3.39 17.26
N ASP A 448 -23.21 3.19 18.00
CA ASP A 448 -23.96 1.94 18.03
C ASP A 448 -24.65 1.62 16.70
N HIS A 449 -25.07 2.66 15.97
CA HIS A 449 -25.70 2.53 14.64
C HIS A 449 -24.70 2.42 13.48
N LEU A 450 -23.40 2.56 13.76
CA LEU A 450 -22.40 2.71 12.71
C LEU A 450 -22.29 1.48 11.80
N LEU A 451 -22.41 0.27 12.35
CA LEU A 451 -22.35 -0.97 11.56
C LEU A 451 -23.63 -1.21 10.74
N VAL A 452 -24.75 -0.61 11.13
CA VAL A 452 -25.99 -0.66 10.35
C VAL A 452 -25.86 0.28 9.14
N ALA A 453 -25.34 1.49 9.34
CA ALA A 453 -25.17 2.48 8.28
C ALA A 453 -24.00 2.15 7.32
N CYS A 454 -22.91 1.61 7.85
CA CYS A 454 -21.64 1.37 7.14
C CYS A 454 -21.26 -0.13 7.08
N GLY A 455 -22.26 -1.01 7.07
CA GLY A 455 -22.07 -2.45 6.95
C GLY A 455 -21.78 -2.94 5.53
N CYS A 456 -21.48 -4.24 5.42
CA CYS A 456 -21.28 -4.97 4.16
C CYS A 456 -22.47 -4.83 3.19
N ARG A 457 -22.22 -4.26 2.00
CA ARG A 457 -23.22 -4.10 0.92
C ARG A 457 -22.61 -4.21 -0.47
N ALA A 458 -23.41 -4.64 -1.45
CA ALA A 458 -22.98 -4.67 -2.84
C ALA A 458 -22.62 -3.24 -3.34
N GLY A 459 -21.59 -3.14 -4.18
CA GLY A 459 -21.05 -1.87 -4.70
C GLY A 459 -20.08 -1.11 -3.80
N VAL A 460 -19.90 -1.52 -2.54
CA VAL A 460 -18.83 -1.00 -1.66
C VAL A 460 -17.91 -2.17 -1.30
N PRO A 461 -16.62 -2.14 -1.68
CA PRO A 461 -15.73 -3.25 -1.38
C PRO A 461 -15.33 -3.29 0.08
N ILE A 462 -15.06 -4.50 0.55
CA ILE A 462 -14.71 -4.83 1.93
C ILE A 462 -13.21 -5.12 1.99
N LEU A 463 -12.52 -4.66 3.04
CA LEU A 463 -11.13 -5.02 3.25
C LEU A 463 -11.00 -6.55 3.40
N PRO A 464 -10.10 -7.20 2.63
CA PRO A 464 -10.03 -8.65 2.60
C PRO A 464 -9.57 -9.23 3.94
N MET A 465 -10.13 -10.37 4.35
CA MET A 465 -9.58 -11.18 5.44
C MET A 465 -8.20 -11.76 5.03
N LEU A 466 -7.24 -11.78 5.96
CA LEU A 466 -5.83 -12.08 5.67
C LEU A 466 -5.36 -13.34 6.39
N GLY A 467 -4.60 -14.20 5.67
CA GLY A 467 -3.98 -15.38 6.28
C GLY A 467 -2.63 -15.12 6.97
N LYS A 468 -2.41 -15.74 8.13
CA LYS A 468 -1.14 -15.79 8.87
C LYS A 468 -0.21 -16.84 8.24
N ILE A 469 1.08 -16.55 8.19
CA ILE A 469 2.09 -17.52 7.71
C ILE A 469 2.30 -18.56 8.81
N THR A 470 2.39 -19.83 8.43
CA THR A 470 2.81 -20.93 9.31
C THR A 470 4.11 -21.55 8.79
N GLY A 471 4.92 -22.10 9.69
CA GLY A 471 6.20 -22.76 9.37
C GLY A 471 6.01 -24.22 8.96
N GLY A 472 5.06 -24.50 8.07
CA GLY A 472 4.77 -25.86 7.58
C GLY A 472 3.38 -26.39 7.97
N LEU A 473 3.04 -27.53 7.36
CA LEU A 473 1.74 -28.18 7.47
C LEU A 473 1.52 -28.78 8.87
N ASN A 474 2.48 -29.54 9.38
CA ASN A 474 2.40 -30.21 10.69
C ASN A 474 2.13 -29.21 11.82
N LYS A 475 2.86 -28.09 11.81
CA LYS A 475 2.66 -27.00 12.78
C LYS A 475 1.27 -26.40 12.70
N ALA A 476 0.72 -26.25 11.50
CA ALA A 476 -0.62 -25.71 11.30
C ALA A 476 -1.70 -26.63 11.87
N ILE A 477 -1.58 -27.94 11.60
CA ILE A 477 -2.51 -28.96 12.09
C ILE A 477 -2.42 -29.09 13.60
N LEU A 478 -1.22 -29.11 14.18
CA LEU A 478 -1.01 -29.09 15.63
C LEU A 478 -1.63 -27.85 16.29
N THR A 479 -1.54 -26.69 15.65
CA THR A 479 -2.18 -25.45 16.15
C THR A 479 -3.70 -25.58 16.20
N LEU A 480 -4.28 -26.41 15.34
CA LEU A 480 -5.73 -26.61 15.16
C LEU A 480 -6.19 -28.01 15.59
N GLU A 481 -5.46 -28.67 16.49
CA GLU A 481 -5.68 -30.08 16.85
C GLU A 481 -7.14 -30.37 17.23
N ASN A 482 -7.75 -29.54 18.09
CA ASN A 482 -9.12 -29.74 18.54
C ASN A 482 -10.13 -28.85 17.81
N VAL A 483 -9.80 -28.42 16.59
CA VAL A 483 -10.57 -27.45 15.83
C VAL A 483 -10.94 -28.03 14.46
N PRO A 484 -12.23 -28.00 14.06
CA PRO A 484 -12.59 -28.32 12.69
C PRO A 484 -12.14 -27.20 11.75
N PHE A 485 -11.50 -27.56 10.65
CA PHE A 485 -10.98 -26.62 9.66
C PHE A 485 -11.16 -27.12 8.24
N SER A 486 -11.16 -26.22 7.28
CA SER A 486 -11.18 -26.49 5.84
C SER A 486 -9.82 -26.18 5.25
N MET A 487 -9.34 -27.02 4.34
CA MET A 487 -8.17 -26.77 3.52
C MET A 487 -8.65 -26.37 2.13
N ASP A 488 -8.43 -25.12 1.72
CA ASP A 488 -8.66 -24.67 0.34
C ASP A 488 -7.36 -24.71 -0.46
N TYR A 489 -7.43 -24.98 -1.77
CA TYR A 489 -6.29 -24.75 -2.66
C TYR A 489 -5.85 -23.29 -2.59
N LYS A 490 -4.53 -23.05 -2.54
CA LYS A 490 -3.98 -21.70 -2.58
C LYS A 490 -3.41 -21.39 -3.97
N TYR A 491 -4.26 -20.97 -4.89
CA TYR A 491 -3.82 -20.59 -6.24
C TYR A 491 -2.90 -19.35 -6.27
N ASP A 492 -1.99 -19.30 -7.25
CA ASP A 492 -1.19 -18.10 -7.59
C ASP A 492 -1.93 -17.28 -8.65
N GLY A 493 -2.92 -16.52 -8.21
CA GLY A 493 -3.75 -15.69 -9.07
C GLY A 493 -3.77 -14.24 -8.62
N GLN A 494 -4.86 -13.57 -8.99
CA GLN A 494 -5.22 -12.28 -8.42
C GLN A 494 -6.51 -12.45 -7.60
N ARG A 495 -6.46 -12.09 -6.32
CA ARG A 495 -7.67 -12.01 -5.51
C ARG A 495 -8.65 -11.00 -6.10
N LEU A 496 -9.90 -11.43 -6.20
CA LEU A 496 -11.00 -10.75 -6.85
C LEU A 496 -12.20 -10.73 -5.91
N GLN A 497 -12.69 -9.53 -5.59
CA GLN A 497 -13.96 -9.35 -4.90
C GLN A 497 -15.04 -9.01 -5.92
N LEU A 498 -15.97 -9.93 -6.14
CA LEU A 498 -17.01 -9.84 -7.16
C LEU A 498 -18.32 -9.36 -6.55
N HIS A 499 -18.84 -8.24 -7.04
CA HIS A 499 -20.10 -7.67 -6.59
C HIS A 499 -21.11 -7.73 -7.73
N LEU A 500 -22.26 -8.36 -7.46
CA LEU A 500 -23.48 -8.16 -8.24
C LEU A 500 -24.37 -7.20 -7.46
N ILE A 501 -24.53 -5.99 -8.00
CA ILE A 501 -25.36 -4.92 -7.45
C ILE A 501 -26.76 -5.09 -8.05
N PRO A 502 -27.81 -5.16 -7.20
CA PRO A 502 -29.15 -5.36 -7.70
C PRO A 502 -29.63 -4.11 -8.45
N GLN A 503 -30.62 -4.30 -9.33
CA GLN A 503 -31.36 -3.19 -9.93
C GLN A 503 -31.99 -2.31 -8.83
N SER A 504 -32.02 -0.99 -9.04
CA SER A 504 -32.63 -0.03 -8.11
C SER A 504 -33.38 1.06 -8.87
N ASP A 505 -34.15 1.90 -8.20
CA ASP A 505 -34.83 3.04 -8.84
C ASP A 505 -33.86 4.00 -9.55
N ARG A 506 -32.60 4.01 -9.12
CA ARG A 506 -31.52 4.82 -9.72
C ARG A 506 -30.79 4.10 -10.86
N SER A 507 -30.88 2.79 -10.97
CA SER A 507 -30.22 1.97 -11.99
C SER A 507 -31.20 0.96 -12.58
N HIS A 508 -31.60 1.18 -13.84
CA HIS A 508 -32.56 0.33 -14.55
C HIS A 508 -32.05 -1.08 -14.87
N THR A 509 -30.76 -1.36 -14.64
CA THR A 509 -30.15 -2.69 -14.80
C THR A 509 -29.30 -3.03 -13.57
N PRO A 510 -29.09 -4.33 -13.27
CA PRO A 510 -28.05 -4.74 -12.32
C PRO A 510 -26.68 -4.25 -12.81
N GLU A 511 -25.72 -4.11 -11.89
CA GLU A 511 -24.35 -3.69 -12.19
C GLU A 511 -23.36 -4.71 -11.60
N VAL A 512 -22.27 -4.96 -12.31
CA VAL A 512 -21.17 -5.81 -11.83
C VAL A 512 -19.96 -4.95 -11.56
N GLN A 513 -19.40 -5.10 -10.36
CA GLN A 513 -18.15 -4.45 -9.99
C GLN A 513 -17.16 -5.47 -9.48
N ILE A 514 -15.90 -5.29 -9.87
CA ILE A 514 -14.80 -6.19 -9.56
C ILE A 514 -13.71 -5.39 -8.87
N PHE A 515 -13.35 -5.78 -7.65
CA PHE A 515 -12.31 -5.10 -6.89
C PHE A 515 -11.11 -6.02 -6.64
N SER A 516 -9.92 -5.44 -6.72
CA SER A 516 -8.68 -6.12 -6.37
C SER A 516 -8.52 -6.29 -4.86
N ARG A 517 -7.50 -7.04 -4.44
CA ARG A 517 -7.04 -7.10 -3.03
C ARG A 517 -6.86 -5.73 -2.37
N HIS A 518 -6.43 -4.73 -3.14
CA HIS A 518 -6.18 -3.37 -2.65
C HIS A 518 -7.38 -2.44 -2.87
N LEU A 519 -8.54 -3.04 -3.18
CA LEU A 519 -9.81 -2.39 -3.45
C LEU A 519 -9.81 -1.49 -4.69
N GLU A 520 -8.83 -1.66 -5.58
CA GLU A 520 -8.85 -0.97 -6.87
C GLU A 520 -9.98 -1.55 -7.72
N ASN A 521 -10.77 -0.69 -8.35
CA ASN A 521 -11.79 -1.14 -9.30
C ASN A 521 -11.10 -1.69 -10.57
N THR A 522 -11.20 -3.00 -10.77
CA THR A 522 -10.62 -3.73 -11.91
C THR A 522 -11.70 -4.26 -12.86
N THR A 523 -12.92 -3.73 -12.80
CA THR A 523 -14.06 -4.18 -13.61
C THR A 523 -13.73 -4.15 -15.11
N GLU A 524 -13.13 -3.05 -15.59
CA GLU A 524 -12.75 -2.92 -17.00
C GLU A 524 -11.65 -3.90 -17.43
N ARG A 525 -10.86 -4.46 -16.51
CA ARG A 525 -9.79 -5.43 -16.83
C ARG A 525 -10.33 -6.83 -17.13
N PHE A 526 -11.51 -7.16 -16.63
CA PHE A 526 -12.10 -8.49 -16.73
C PHE A 526 -13.51 -8.43 -17.37
N PRO A 527 -13.63 -7.95 -18.62
CA PRO A 527 -14.93 -7.83 -19.28
C PRO A 527 -15.58 -9.20 -19.54
N ASP A 528 -14.80 -10.26 -19.64
CA ASP A 528 -15.26 -11.65 -19.71
C ASP A 528 -15.89 -12.13 -18.39
N VAL A 529 -15.35 -11.71 -17.25
CA VAL A 529 -15.99 -11.95 -15.94
C VAL A 529 -17.27 -11.14 -15.80
N VAL A 530 -17.28 -9.90 -16.29
CA VAL A 530 -18.49 -9.07 -16.32
C VAL A 530 -19.56 -9.72 -17.18
N ASP A 531 -19.21 -10.19 -18.39
CA ASP A 531 -20.11 -10.88 -19.31
C ASP A 531 -20.68 -12.17 -18.68
N LEU A 532 -19.83 -12.98 -18.05
CA LEU A 532 -20.26 -14.18 -17.33
C LEU A 532 -21.35 -13.89 -16.29
N VAL A 533 -21.20 -12.80 -15.53
CA VAL A 533 -22.14 -12.45 -14.44
C VAL A 533 -23.36 -11.70 -14.96
N MET A 534 -23.23 -10.89 -16.02
CA MET A 534 -24.33 -10.10 -16.56
C MET A 534 -25.24 -10.91 -17.50
N ASN A 535 -24.65 -11.74 -18.35
CA ASN A 535 -25.34 -12.43 -19.43
C ASN A 535 -25.49 -13.95 -19.20
N HIS A 536 -24.69 -14.53 -18.30
CA HIS A 536 -24.65 -15.96 -18.03
C HIS A 536 -24.83 -16.31 -16.54
N LEU A 537 -25.47 -15.42 -15.78
CA LEU A 537 -25.71 -15.62 -14.34
C LEU A 537 -26.47 -16.93 -14.05
N ASP A 538 -27.40 -17.32 -14.93
CA ASP A 538 -28.18 -18.55 -14.85
C ASP A 538 -27.32 -19.82 -14.98
N LYS A 539 -26.12 -19.70 -15.57
CA LYS A 539 -25.16 -20.80 -15.70
C LYS A 539 -24.35 -21.03 -14.45
N ILE A 540 -24.07 -19.97 -13.69
CA ILE A 540 -23.22 -20.04 -12.50
C ILE A 540 -24.02 -20.05 -11.18
N THR A 541 -25.28 -19.61 -11.21
CA THR A 541 -26.17 -19.56 -10.03
C THR A 541 -27.38 -20.47 -10.14
N ARG A 542 -27.97 -20.80 -8.99
CA ARG A 542 -29.32 -21.38 -8.88
C ARG A 542 -30.35 -20.25 -8.70
N ARG A 543 -31.64 -20.60 -8.80
CA ARG A 543 -32.74 -19.62 -8.70
C ARG A 543 -32.68 -18.80 -7.40
N GLY A 544 -33.00 -17.52 -7.50
CA GLY A 544 -33.21 -16.63 -6.35
C GLY A 544 -32.02 -15.75 -5.96
N VAL A 545 -30.92 -15.74 -6.71
CA VAL A 545 -29.80 -14.81 -6.49
C VAL A 545 -30.09 -13.48 -7.19
N THR A 546 -30.20 -12.39 -6.43
CA THR A 546 -30.45 -11.03 -6.94
C THR A 546 -29.26 -10.09 -6.72
N SER A 547 -28.45 -10.36 -5.71
CA SER A 547 -27.22 -9.64 -5.42
C SER A 547 -26.28 -10.51 -4.60
N PHE A 548 -24.98 -10.27 -4.71
CA PHE A 548 -24.00 -10.94 -3.86
C PHE A 548 -22.70 -10.16 -3.79
N VAL A 549 -21.90 -10.48 -2.76
CA VAL A 549 -20.50 -10.07 -2.63
C VAL A 549 -19.68 -11.33 -2.36
N MET A 550 -18.84 -11.70 -3.32
CA MET A 550 -18.09 -12.97 -3.34
C MET A 550 -16.59 -12.70 -3.28
N ASP A 551 -15.87 -13.52 -2.50
CA ASP A 551 -14.41 -13.52 -2.45
C ASP A 551 -13.91 -14.69 -3.30
N ALA A 552 -13.04 -14.39 -4.25
CA ALA A 552 -12.55 -15.35 -5.21
C ALA A 552 -11.09 -15.09 -5.60
N GLU A 553 -10.46 -16.09 -6.22
CA GLU A 553 -9.18 -15.94 -6.90
C GLU A 553 -9.42 -16.06 -8.40
N VAL A 554 -8.95 -15.10 -9.20
CA VAL A 554 -8.92 -15.24 -10.66
C VAL A 554 -7.55 -15.73 -11.10
N VAL A 555 -7.52 -16.79 -11.89
CA VAL A 555 -6.27 -17.39 -12.41
C VAL A 555 -6.30 -17.44 -13.93
N ALA A 556 -5.13 -17.42 -14.56
CA ALA A 556 -5.01 -17.73 -15.98
C ALA A 556 -5.23 -19.24 -16.20
N VAL A 557 -5.91 -19.61 -17.27
CA VAL A 557 -6.13 -21.01 -17.66
C VAL A 557 -5.92 -21.21 -19.15
N ASP A 558 -5.47 -22.41 -19.48
CA ASP A 558 -5.44 -22.88 -20.86
C ASP A 558 -6.87 -23.01 -21.40
N ARG A 559 -7.11 -22.48 -22.60
CA ARG A 559 -8.43 -22.48 -23.22
C ARG A 559 -8.91 -23.88 -23.61
N VAL A 560 -7.99 -24.79 -23.93
CA VAL A 560 -8.29 -26.13 -24.42
C VAL A 560 -8.30 -27.14 -23.28
N THR A 561 -7.26 -27.15 -22.45
CA THR A 561 -7.11 -28.13 -21.38
C THR A 561 -7.78 -27.68 -20.07
N GLY A 562 -7.99 -26.38 -19.89
CA GLY A 562 -8.48 -25.82 -18.62
C GLY A 562 -7.46 -25.83 -17.49
N SER A 563 -6.21 -26.19 -17.77
CA SER A 563 -5.14 -26.25 -16.79
C SER A 563 -4.77 -24.86 -16.29
N VAL A 564 -4.50 -24.73 -14.98
CA VAL A 564 -4.06 -23.47 -14.38
C VAL A 564 -2.67 -23.12 -14.88
N MET A 565 -2.53 -21.87 -15.32
CA MET A 565 -1.30 -21.29 -15.84
C MET A 565 -0.60 -20.40 -14.80
N PRO A 566 0.72 -20.14 -14.95
CA PRO A 566 1.46 -19.26 -14.06
C PRO A 566 0.91 -17.83 -14.00
N PHE A 567 1.00 -17.19 -12.82
CA PHE A 567 0.53 -15.82 -12.58
C PHE A 567 1.08 -14.79 -13.58
N GLN A 568 2.31 -14.98 -14.08
CA GLN A 568 2.92 -14.05 -15.03
C GLN A 568 2.06 -13.87 -16.28
N LEU A 569 1.39 -14.92 -16.77
CA LEU A 569 0.51 -14.82 -17.93
C LEU A 569 -0.74 -13.99 -17.63
N LEU A 570 -1.33 -14.14 -16.44
CA LEU A 570 -2.45 -13.30 -15.98
C LEU A 570 -2.06 -11.81 -15.92
N SER A 571 -0.80 -11.52 -15.57
CA SER A 571 -0.29 -10.14 -15.49
C SER A 571 -0.14 -9.45 -16.85
N ARG A 572 -0.08 -10.23 -17.95
CA ARG A 572 -0.01 -9.70 -19.33
C ARG A 572 -1.34 -9.10 -19.79
N ARG A 573 -2.47 -9.47 -19.16
CA ARG A 573 -3.78 -8.91 -19.52
C ARG A 573 -3.79 -7.38 -19.41
N PRO A 574 -4.24 -6.66 -20.46
CA PRO A 574 -4.29 -5.21 -20.44
C PRO A 574 -5.28 -4.71 -19.39
N ARG A 575 -5.01 -3.55 -18.77
CA ARG A 575 -5.91 -2.96 -17.78
C ARG A 575 -7.28 -2.57 -18.35
N LYS A 576 -7.30 -2.17 -19.63
CA LYS A 576 -8.50 -1.86 -20.40
C LYS A 576 -8.33 -2.48 -21.79
N PRO A 577 -8.86 -3.70 -22.02
CA PRO A 577 -8.84 -4.32 -23.34
C PRO A 577 -9.76 -3.51 -24.28
N ASN A 578 -9.21 -3.06 -25.41
CA ASN A 578 -9.99 -2.43 -26.47
C ASN A 578 -10.44 -3.51 -27.47
N LEU A 579 -11.35 -4.38 -27.05
CA LEU A 579 -11.75 -5.54 -27.84
C LEU A 579 -13.24 -5.49 -28.16
N THR A 580 -13.56 -5.75 -29.43
CA THR A 580 -14.92 -6.01 -29.91
C THR A 580 -15.34 -7.47 -29.71
N ASP A 581 -14.38 -8.38 -29.50
CA ASP A 581 -14.61 -9.81 -29.28
C ASP A 581 -13.92 -10.28 -27.99
N LEU A 582 -14.72 -10.73 -27.00
CA LEU A 582 -14.24 -11.27 -25.73
C LEU A 582 -13.44 -12.56 -25.91
N GLY A 583 -13.71 -13.33 -26.98
CA GLY A 583 -13.03 -14.59 -27.28
C GLY A 583 -11.57 -14.42 -27.73
N SER A 584 -11.12 -13.19 -27.94
CA SER A 584 -9.74 -12.82 -28.27
C SER A 584 -8.89 -12.46 -27.05
N LEU A 585 -9.47 -12.47 -25.85
CA LEU A 585 -8.73 -12.24 -24.61
C LEU A 585 -7.80 -13.42 -24.32
N ASP A 586 -6.52 -13.11 -24.14
CA ASP A 586 -5.49 -14.09 -23.81
C ASP A 586 -4.66 -13.59 -22.60
N PRO A 587 -4.40 -14.44 -21.59
CA PRO A 587 -4.99 -15.76 -21.36
C PRO A 587 -6.48 -15.71 -21.00
N ASN A 588 -7.18 -16.84 -21.16
CA ASN A 588 -8.48 -17.07 -20.54
C ASN A 588 -8.35 -17.06 -19.02
N VAL A 589 -9.44 -16.76 -18.32
CA VAL A 589 -9.45 -16.75 -16.85
C VAL A 589 -10.55 -17.61 -16.25
N LEU A 590 -10.22 -18.22 -15.10
CA LEU A 590 -11.13 -19.00 -14.27
C LEU A 590 -11.23 -18.36 -12.89
N ILE A 591 -12.47 -18.19 -12.42
CA ILE A 591 -12.78 -17.69 -11.08
C ILE A 591 -12.91 -18.88 -10.13
N PHE A 592 -12.10 -18.92 -9.08
CA PHE A 592 -12.24 -19.85 -7.96
C PHE A 592 -12.87 -19.13 -6.75
N ALA A 593 -14.17 -19.30 -6.58
CA ALA A 593 -14.92 -18.74 -5.46
C ALA A 593 -14.60 -19.50 -4.17
N PHE A 594 -14.14 -18.80 -3.13
CA PHE A 594 -13.76 -19.41 -1.86
C PHE A 594 -14.51 -18.87 -0.64
N ASP A 595 -15.22 -17.75 -0.76
CA ASP A 595 -16.08 -17.24 0.32
C ASP A 595 -17.25 -16.40 -0.22
N LEU A 596 -18.29 -16.23 0.60
CA LEU A 596 -19.48 -15.45 0.29
C LEU A 596 -19.78 -14.51 1.46
N MET A 597 -19.70 -13.20 1.21
CA MET A 597 -19.75 -12.15 2.23
C MET A 597 -21.12 -11.46 2.33
N ASN A 598 -21.87 -11.42 1.23
CA ASN A 598 -23.24 -10.92 1.16
C ASN A 598 -24.03 -11.75 0.15
N LEU A 599 -25.30 -12.01 0.45
CA LEU A 599 -26.24 -12.65 -0.47
C LEU A 599 -27.61 -11.97 -0.33
N ASN A 600 -28.17 -11.50 -1.44
CA ASN A 600 -29.49 -10.89 -1.52
C ASN A 600 -29.72 -9.77 -0.49
N GLY A 601 -28.70 -8.93 -0.28
CA GLY A 601 -28.72 -7.83 0.68
C GLY A 601 -28.41 -8.23 2.12
N GLN A 602 -28.34 -9.53 2.45
CA GLN A 602 -27.99 -10.00 3.78
C GLN A 602 -26.47 -10.16 3.93
N SER A 603 -25.91 -9.49 4.93
CA SER A 603 -24.50 -9.67 5.32
C SER A 603 -24.30 -11.05 5.95
N LEU A 604 -23.29 -11.78 5.46
CA LEU A 604 -22.91 -13.10 5.97
C LEU A 604 -21.65 -13.05 6.83
N LEU A 605 -21.02 -11.88 7.03
CA LEU A 605 -19.73 -11.76 7.70
C LEU A 605 -19.71 -12.36 9.12
N GLY A 606 -20.82 -12.26 9.86
CA GLY A 606 -20.96 -12.79 11.22
C GLY A 606 -21.25 -14.30 11.29
N LYS A 607 -21.52 -14.97 10.17
CA LYS A 607 -21.77 -16.42 10.11
C LYS A 607 -20.47 -17.20 10.10
N SER A 608 -20.49 -18.46 10.55
CA SER A 608 -19.31 -19.33 10.49
C SER A 608 -18.93 -19.64 9.03
N LEU A 609 -17.66 -20.01 8.79
CA LEU A 609 -17.23 -20.39 7.43
C LEU A 609 -18.05 -21.56 6.90
N ARG A 610 -18.42 -22.54 7.75
CA ARG A 610 -19.28 -23.66 7.36
C ARG A 610 -20.62 -23.19 6.83
N GLU A 611 -21.28 -22.25 7.50
CA GLU A 611 -22.55 -21.67 7.05
C GLU A 611 -22.39 -20.91 5.73
N ARG A 612 -21.35 -20.06 5.61
CA ARG A 612 -21.10 -19.28 4.39
C ARG A 612 -20.80 -20.20 3.20
N ARG A 613 -20.01 -21.26 3.41
CA ARG A 613 -19.67 -22.26 2.39
C ARG A 613 -20.89 -23.09 2.00
N ALA A 614 -21.77 -23.43 2.94
CA ALA A 614 -23.04 -24.09 2.64
C ALA A 614 -23.93 -23.21 1.74
N LEU A 615 -24.07 -21.92 2.06
CA LEU A 615 -24.81 -20.97 1.22
C LEU A 615 -24.19 -20.81 -0.17
N LEU A 616 -22.85 -20.74 -0.26
CA LEU A 616 -22.14 -20.72 -1.55
C LEU A 616 -22.47 -21.98 -2.37
N LYS A 617 -22.35 -23.18 -1.78
CA LYS A 617 -22.66 -24.46 -2.44
C LYS A 617 -24.14 -24.58 -2.81
N GLN A 618 -25.04 -24.00 -2.02
CA GLN A 618 -26.48 -24.01 -2.25
C GLN A 618 -26.90 -23.09 -3.40
N HIS A 619 -26.27 -21.93 -3.56
CA HIS A 619 -26.68 -20.93 -4.54
C HIS A 619 -25.84 -20.88 -5.81
N PHE A 620 -24.64 -21.46 -5.82
CA PHE A 620 -23.74 -21.48 -6.97
C PHE A 620 -23.45 -22.91 -7.44
N VAL A 621 -23.26 -23.09 -8.74
CA VAL A 621 -22.84 -24.37 -9.31
C VAL A 621 -21.40 -24.69 -8.86
N ALA A 622 -21.08 -25.97 -8.72
CA ALA A 622 -19.73 -26.37 -8.32
C ALA A 622 -18.67 -25.98 -9.37
N ARG A 623 -19.02 -26.06 -10.66
CA ARG A 623 -18.17 -25.69 -11.79
C ARG A 623 -19.02 -25.33 -13.01
N TYR A 624 -18.56 -24.36 -13.78
CA TYR A 624 -19.05 -24.01 -15.10
C TYR A 624 -17.86 -23.83 -16.05
N GLU A 625 -17.67 -24.81 -16.93
CA GLU A 625 -16.62 -24.86 -17.95
C GLU A 625 -15.21 -24.54 -17.38
N HIS A 626 -14.52 -23.57 -18.00
CA HIS A 626 -13.24 -23.01 -17.55
C HIS A 626 -13.39 -21.55 -17.11
N ALA A 627 -14.62 -21.12 -16.74
CA ALA A 627 -14.92 -19.74 -16.37
C ALA A 627 -15.21 -19.56 -14.88
N PHE A 628 -15.87 -20.53 -14.23
CA PHE A 628 -16.21 -20.46 -12.80
C PHE A 628 -16.10 -21.82 -12.10
N ALA A 629 -15.61 -21.82 -10.87
CA ALA A 629 -15.65 -22.97 -9.96
C ALA A 629 -15.70 -22.51 -8.50
N ILE A 630 -16.33 -23.32 -7.65
CA ILE A 630 -16.07 -23.25 -6.20
C ILE A 630 -14.68 -23.84 -5.98
N ILE A 631 -13.89 -23.20 -5.12
CA ILE A 631 -12.51 -23.62 -4.84
C ILE A 631 -12.46 -25.09 -4.38
N PRO A 632 -11.52 -25.90 -4.90
CA PRO A 632 -11.28 -27.23 -4.33
C PRO A 632 -10.90 -27.11 -2.86
N HIS A 633 -11.58 -27.89 -2.03
CA HIS A 633 -11.39 -27.86 -0.58
C HIS A 633 -11.68 -29.21 0.07
N GLU A 634 -11.04 -29.45 1.20
CA GLU A 634 -11.24 -30.62 2.06
C GLU A 634 -11.54 -30.16 3.49
N ASP A 635 -12.67 -30.61 4.05
CA ASP A 635 -13.07 -30.29 5.42
C ASP A 635 -12.53 -31.38 6.38
N VAL A 636 -11.74 -30.96 7.36
CA VAL A 636 -11.12 -31.83 8.37
C VAL A 636 -11.80 -31.57 9.71
N GLU A 637 -12.55 -32.56 10.19
CA GLU A 637 -13.24 -32.49 11.48
C GLU A 637 -12.27 -32.57 12.66
N ALA A 638 -12.72 -32.14 13.84
CA ALA A 638 -11.93 -32.17 15.07
C ALA A 638 -11.54 -33.60 15.46
N GLY A 639 -10.33 -33.77 16.00
CA GLY A 639 -9.81 -35.06 16.44
C GLY A 639 -10.58 -35.55 17.65
N GLN A 640 -11.07 -36.79 17.60
CA GLN A 640 -11.64 -37.46 18.77
C GLN A 640 -10.51 -38.12 19.55
N ASN A 641 -10.37 -37.81 20.84
CA ASN A 641 -9.35 -38.28 21.80
C ASN A 641 -8.77 -39.69 21.49
N SER A 642 -7.75 -39.75 20.64
CA SER A 642 -6.87 -40.92 20.43
C SER A 642 -5.69 -40.55 19.53
N ASN A 643 -4.48 -41.05 19.85
CA ASN A 643 -3.27 -40.83 19.03
C ASN A 643 -3.42 -41.36 17.59
N SER A 644 -4.27 -42.36 17.37
CA SER A 644 -4.58 -42.91 16.04
C SER A 644 -5.35 -41.93 15.15
N SER A 645 -6.08 -40.97 15.72
CA SER A 645 -6.86 -39.98 14.95
C SER A 645 -5.98 -38.86 14.36
N SER A 646 -4.89 -38.49 15.05
CA SER A 646 -4.02 -37.40 14.61
C SER A 646 -3.17 -37.77 13.40
N GLU A 647 -2.67 -39.01 13.33
CA GLU A 647 -1.88 -39.50 12.19
C GLU A 647 -2.74 -39.64 10.92
N SER A 648 -3.97 -40.14 11.04
CA SER A 648 -4.91 -40.21 9.93
C SER A 648 -5.29 -38.82 9.38
N ARG A 649 -5.52 -37.83 10.27
CA ARG A 649 -5.77 -36.45 9.86
C ARG A 649 -4.58 -35.83 9.14
N LEU A 650 -3.39 -36.06 9.66
CA LEU A 650 -2.16 -35.57 9.03
C LEU A 650 -2.01 -36.15 7.62
N GLN A 651 -2.26 -37.45 7.45
CA GLN A 651 -2.21 -38.12 6.16
C GLN A 651 -3.20 -37.52 5.14
N VAL A 652 -4.45 -37.27 5.54
CA VAL A 652 -5.44 -36.60 4.68
C VAL A 652 -4.96 -35.20 4.27
N CYS A 653 -4.41 -34.44 5.22
CA CYS A 653 -3.89 -33.09 4.95
C CYS A 653 -2.68 -33.12 4.00
N GLU A 654 -1.74 -34.06 4.18
CA GLU A 654 -0.56 -34.23 3.33
C GLU A 654 -0.94 -34.66 1.91
N GLN A 655 -1.91 -35.57 1.77
CA GLN A 655 -2.46 -35.96 0.48
C GLN A 655 -3.08 -34.76 -0.23
N PHE A 656 -3.93 -34.01 0.46
CA PHE A 656 -4.57 -32.82 -0.12
C PHE A 656 -3.56 -31.72 -0.47
N PHE A 657 -2.55 -31.50 0.38
CA PHE A 657 -1.46 -30.56 0.09
C PHE A 657 -0.68 -30.96 -1.17
N THR A 658 -0.36 -32.24 -1.32
CA THR A 658 0.33 -32.77 -2.50
C THR A 658 -0.52 -32.62 -3.76
N GLN A 659 -1.83 -32.90 -3.68
CA GLN A 659 -2.76 -32.68 -4.78
C GLN A 659 -2.86 -31.20 -5.17
N ALA A 660 -2.83 -30.28 -4.21
CA ALA A 660 -2.83 -28.85 -4.47
C ALA A 660 -1.57 -28.41 -5.23
N VAL A 661 -0.39 -28.84 -4.78
CA VAL A 661 0.88 -28.53 -5.44
C VAL A 661 0.93 -29.12 -6.85
N ASN A 662 0.50 -30.37 -7.04
CA ASN A 662 0.42 -31.01 -8.36
C ASN A 662 -0.63 -30.35 -9.28
N GLY A 663 -1.63 -29.69 -8.70
CA GLY A 663 -2.63 -28.89 -9.40
C GLY A 663 -2.21 -27.44 -9.70
N ASN A 664 -0.91 -27.13 -9.66
CA ASN A 664 -0.32 -25.79 -9.86
C ASN A 664 -0.80 -24.73 -8.84
N ALA A 665 -1.20 -25.14 -7.62
CA ALA A 665 -1.39 -24.21 -6.52
C ALA A 665 -0.07 -23.94 -5.78
N GLU A 666 0.07 -22.77 -5.13
CA GLU A 666 1.24 -22.46 -4.28
C GLU A 666 1.32 -23.33 -3.00
N GLY A 667 0.22 -23.99 -2.65
CA GLY A 667 0.01 -24.72 -1.42
C GLY A 667 -1.47 -24.70 -1.02
N VAL A 668 -1.74 -24.53 0.27
CA VAL A 668 -3.10 -24.56 0.83
C VAL A 668 -3.36 -23.42 1.81
N MET A 669 -4.63 -23.00 1.88
CA MET A 669 -5.16 -22.13 2.93
C MET A 669 -5.94 -22.98 3.92
N ILE A 670 -5.55 -22.97 5.19
CA ILE A 670 -6.29 -23.65 6.26
C ILE A 670 -7.19 -22.63 6.95
N LYS A 671 -8.47 -22.93 7.09
CA LYS A 671 -9.49 -22.00 7.58
C LYS A 671 -10.40 -22.66 8.63
N VAL A 672 -10.53 -22.07 9.81
CA VAL A 672 -11.42 -22.59 10.87
C VAL A 672 -12.88 -22.60 10.36
N LEU A 673 -13.57 -23.74 10.53
CA LEU A 673 -14.93 -23.96 10.01
C LEU A 673 -16.01 -23.42 10.95
N ASP A 674 -15.87 -23.70 12.25
CA ASP A 674 -16.89 -23.50 13.26
C ASP A 674 -16.38 -22.68 14.44
N GLU A 675 -17.28 -21.94 15.08
CA GLU A 675 -16.97 -21.23 16.32
C GLU A 675 -16.70 -22.26 17.43
N ILE A 676 -15.59 -22.09 18.13
CA ILE A 676 -15.23 -22.96 19.25
C ILE A 676 -15.68 -22.28 20.55
N PRO A 677 -16.52 -22.93 21.38
CA PRO A 677 -16.79 -22.47 22.74
C PRO A 677 -15.48 -22.47 23.53
N GLY A 678 -15.06 -21.33 24.09
CA GLY A 678 -13.92 -21.31 25.01
C GLY A 678 -14.27 -22.00 26.33
N GLU A 679 -13.31 -22.70 26.93
CA GLU A 679 -13.52 -23.43 28.20
C GLU A 679 -13.94 -22.53 29.38
N ASP A 680 -13.83 -21.20 29.27
CA ASP A 680 -14.26 -20.23 30.29
C ASP A 680 -15.21 -19.14 29.75
N GLY A 681 -15.92 -19.37 28.64
CA GLY A 681 -16.75 -18.33 28.00
C GLY A 681 -15.94 -17.21 27.30
N HIS A 682 -14.62 -17.20 27.46
CA HIS A 682 -13.71 -16.42 26.65
C HIS A 682 -13.45 -17.14 25.32
N LYS A 683 -14.02 -16.65 24.22
CA LYS A 683 -13.62 -17.06 22.86
C LYS A 683 -12.09 -17.03 22.80
N ARG A 684 -11.42 -18.09 22.34
CA ARG A 684 -10.02 -17.99 21.92
C ARG A 684 -9.99 -16.94 20.81
N GLY A 685 -9.72 -15.68 21.16
CA GLY A 685 -10.02 -14.52 20.29
C GLY A 685 -9.29 -14.50 18.95
N SER A 686 -8.35 -15.43 18.75
CA SER A 686 -7.58 -15.64 17.52
C SER A 686 -8.20 -16.66 16.55
N LEU A 687 -9.14 -17.51 17.00
CA LEU A 687 -9.74 -18.61 16.23
C LEU A 687 -11.23 -18.37 15.94
N LEU A 688 -11.53 -17.24 15.30
CA LEU A 688 -12.89 -16.89 14.88
C LEU A 688 -13.23 -17.55 13.53
N ALA A 689 -14.43 -18.14 13.40
CA ALA A 689 -14.92 -18.73 12.14
C ALA A 689 -15.68 -17.71 11.28
N SER A 690 -16.06 -16.56 11.85
CA SER A 690 -16.57 -15.40 11.13
C SER A 690 -15.58 -14.88 10.08
N TYR A 691 -16.10 -14.16 9.08
CA TYR A 691 -15.26 -13.40 8.17
C TYR A 691 -14.88 -12.10 8.85
N GLU A 692 -13.59 -11.87 9.06
CA GLU A 692 -13.05 -10.72 9.80
C GLU A 692 -12.24 -9.80 8.87
N PRO A 693 -12.87 -8.77 8.27
CA PRO A 693 -12.23 -7.83 7.36
C PRO A 693 -10.98 -7.17 7.97
N ASP A 694 -9.93 -7.01 7.17
CA ASP A 694 -8.63 -6.40 7.53
C ASP A 694 -7.86 -7.09 8.68
N LYS A 695 -8.37 -8.20 9.23
CA LYS A 695 -7.67 -8.93 10.31
C LYS A 695 -6.79 -10.05 9.76
N ARG A 696 -5.66 -10.25 10.44
CA ARG A 696 -4.79 -11.41 10.27
C ARG A 696 -4.84 -12.24 11.55
N LEU A 697 -5.72 -13.23 11.56
CA LEU A 697 -5.98 -14.10 12.70
C LEU A 697 -5.34 -15.48 12.49
N GLU A 698 -5.34 -16.32 13.52
CA GLU A 698 -4.93 -17.73 13.40
C GLU A 698 -6.02 -18.60 12.79
N SER A 699 -7.22 -18.05 12.60
CA SER A 699 -8.29 -18.74 11.92
C SER A 699 -8.02 -19.01 10.45
N TRP A 700 -7.18 -18.20 9.78
CA TRP A 700 -6.74 -18.41 8.40
C TRP A 700 -5.22 -18.56 8.36
N LEU A 701 -4.71 -19.74 8.05
CA LEU A 701 -3.29 -20.03 7.91
C LEU A 701 -2.96 -20.29 6.44
N LYS A 702 -1.79 -19.82 5.98
CA LYS A 702 -1.29 -20.14 4.64
C LYS A 702 -0.05 -21.03 4.75
N VAL A 703 -0.17 -22.24 4.22
CA VAL A 703 0.91 -23.23 4.12
C VAL A 703 1.35 -23.22 2.66
N LYS A 704 2.63 -22.94 2.42
CA LYS A 704 3.21 -22.94 1.07
C LYS A 704 4.36 -23.91 0.98
N LYS A 705 4.67 -24.35 -0.24
CA LYS A 705 5.81 -25.23 -0.54
C LYS A 705 7.14 -24.63 -0.04
N ASP A 706 7.37 -23.33 -0.26
CA ASP A 706 8.64 -22.64 0.07
C ASP A 706 8.95 -22.51 1.57
N TYR A 707 7.98 -22.79 2.45
CA TYR A 707 8.13 -22.76 3.91
C TYR A 707 8.39 -24.13 4.54
N ILE A 708 8.44 -25.19 3.73
CA ILE A 708 8.89 -26.50 4.19
C ILE A 708 10.41 -26.51 3.96
N ASP A 709 11.18 -26.35 5.04
CA ASP A 709 12.62 -26.02 5.03
C ASP A 709 13.49 -26.96 4.17
N GLU A 710 13.04 -28.18 3.92
CA GLU A 710 13.78 -29.19 3.15
C GLU A 710 13.54 -29.11 1.63
N SER A 711 12.65 -28.24 1.13
CA SER A 711 12.15 -28.30 -0.26
C SER A 711 12.25 -27.00 -1.05
N ALA A 712 12.89 -25.97 -0.50
CA ALA A 712 12.97 -24.66 -1.16
C ALA A 712 14.33 -24.41 -1.80
N ASP A 713 14.30 -24.10 -3.09
CA ASP A 713 15.46 -23.77 -3.89
C ASP A 713 16.24 -22.57 -3.35
N THR A 714 17.55 -22.74 -3.17
CA THR A 714 18.48 -21.66 -2.80
C THR A 714 19.53 -21.47 -3.88
N LEU A 715 19.91 -20.22 -4.15
CA LEU A 715 20.96 -19.86 -5.10
C LEU A 715 22.14 -19.26 -4.35
N ASP A 716 23.35 -19.57 -4.80
CA ASP A 716 24.59 -18.97 -4.32
C ASP A 716 25.03 -17.92 -5.33
N LEU A 717 24.79 -16.64 -5.04
CA LEU A 717 24.96 -15.51 -5.98
C LEU A 717 26.02 -14.52 -5.51
N VAL A 718 26.62 -13.79 -6.45
CA VAL A 718 27.70 -12.83 -6.18
C VAL A 718 27.16 -11.40 -6.13
N PRO A 719 27.42 -10.60 -5.07
CA PRO A 719 27.09 -9.18 -5.05
C PRO A 719 28.05 -8.39 -5.93
N ILE A 720 27.51 -7.68 -6.93
CA ILE A 720 28.32 -6.94 -7.92
C ILE A 720 28.07 -5.42 -7.91
N GLY A 721 27.12 -4.93 -7.12
CA GLY A 721 26.91 -3.49 -6.94
C GLY A 721 25.71 -3.16 -6.05
N ALA A 722 25.51 -1.89 -5.72
CA ALA A 722 24.35 -1.45 -4.95
C ALA A 722 23.95 0.02 -5.19
N TRP A 723 22.75 0.36 -4.71
CA TRP A 723 22.26 1.74 -4.67
C TRP A 723 22.21 2.26 -3.23
N TYR A 724 22.26 3.57 -3.07
CA TYR A 724 21.98 4.20 -1.77
C TYR A 724 20.54 3.95 -1.35
N GLY A 725 20.36 3.52 -0.11
CA GLY A 725 19.05 3.27 0.46
C GLY A 725 18.26 4.55 0.67
N ASN A 726 16.95 4.39 0.81
CA ASN A 726 16.01 5.47 1.08
C ASN A 726 15.26 5.22 2.40
N GLY A 727 14.66 6.27 2.96
CA GLY A 727 13.90 6.18 4.21
C GLY A 727 14.73 5.62 5.37
N ARG A 728 14.26 4.56 6.03
CA ARG A 728 15.00 3.89 7.12
C ARG A 728 16.40 3.41 6.69
N LYS A 729 16.61 3.16 5.40
CA LYS A 729 17.88 2.72 4.85
C LYS A 729 18.73 3.85 4.28
N ALA A 730 18.34 5.10 4.48
CA ALA A 730 19.18 6.24 4.13
C ALA A 730 20.56 6.10 4.81
N GLY A 731 21.63 6.32 4.05
CA GLY A 731 23.00 6.12 4.51
C GLY A 731 23.55 4.69 4.39
N TYR A 732 22.73 3.69 4.03
CA TYR A 732 23.18 2.31 3.78
C TYR A 732 23.03 1.93 2.30
N TYR A 733 23.63 0.81 1.88
CA TYR A 733 23.39 0.24 0.56
C TYR A 733 22.12 -0.64 0.52
N SER A 734 21.13 -0.25 -0.28
CA SER A 734 19.93 -1.06 -0.57
C SER A 734 19.13 -0.48 -1.76
N PRO A 735 18.72 -1.29 -2.75
CA PRO A 735 18.99 -2.72 -2.89
C PRO A 735 20.44 -3.03 -3.30
N ILE A 736 20.80 -4.31 -3.22
CA ILE A 736 22.09 -4.87 -3.65
C ILE A 736 21.84 -5.73 -4.90
N LEU A 737 22.66 -5.55 -5.93
CA LEU A 737 22.58 -6.25 -7.21
C LEU A 737 23.40 -7.54 -7.15
N LEU A 738 22.76 -8.66 -7.47
CA LEU A 738 23.36 -9.98 -7.45
C LEU A 738 23.42 -10.60 -8.84
N ALA A 739 24.47 -11.40 -9.08
CA ALA A 739 24.72 -12.07 -10.33
C ALA A 739 25.03 -13.57 -10.14
N CYS A 740 24.65 -14.37 -11.12
CA CYS A 740 25.15 -15.73 -11.34
C CYS A 740 26.39 -15.69 -12.24
N TYR A 741 27.04 -16.83 -12.40
CA TYR A 741 28.14 -16.98 -13.35
C TYR A 741 27.67 -17.70 -14.62
N ASN A 742 28.17 -17.29 -15.78
CA ASN A 742 27.95 -17.97 -17.05
C ASN A 742 29.29 -18.57 -17.50
N ASP A 743 29.38 -19.91 -17.50
CA ASP A 743 30.59 -20.64 -17.86
C ASP A 743 30.95 -20.49 -19.35
N ASP A 744 29.96 -20.37 -20.24
CA ASP A 744 30.20 -20.26 -21.68
C ASP A 744 30.80 -18.91 -22.08
N THR A 745 30.37 -17.85 -21.39
CA THR A 745 30.81 -16.46 -21.68
C THR A 745 31.85 -15.93 -20.68
N GLU A 746 32.18 -16.71 -19.65
CA GLU A 746 33.02 -16.32 -18.51
C GLU A 746 32.61 -14.98 -17.86
N CYS A 747 31.30 -14.71 -17.82
CA CYS A 747 30.74 -13.44 -17.37
C CYS A 747 29.80 -13.62 -16.17
N TYR A 748 29.67 -12.55 -15.38
CA TYR A 748 28.65 -12.44 -14.34
C TYR A 748 27.37 -11.81 -14.92
N GLU A 749 26.28 -12.56 -14.86
CA GLU A 749 24.97 -12.15 -15.36
C GLU A 749 24.04 -11.81 -14.21
N THR A 750 23.39 -10.64 -14.26
CA THR A 750 22.50 -10.22 -13.19
C THR A 750 21.25 -11.07 -13.11
N VAL A 751 20.91 -11.49 -11.89
CA VAL A 751 19.74 -12.33 -11.60
C VAL A 751 18.69 -11.55 -10.82
N CYS A 752 19.08 -10.84 -9.77
CA CYS A 752 18.10 -10.16 -8.92
C CYS A 752 18.67 -8.96 -8.15
N LYS A 753 17.76 -8.21 -7.53
CA LYS A 753 18.07 -7.17 -6.56
C LYS A 753 17.53 -7.59 -5.20
N VAL A 754 18.39 -7.68 -4.20
CA VAL A 754 18.03 -8.09 -2.84
C VAL A 754 17.92 -6.87 -1.91
N MET A 755 16.86 -6.84 -1.11
CA MET A 755 16.59 -5.75 -0.16
C MET A 755 16.10 -6.24 1.22
N SER A 756 16.09 -7.55 1.46
CA SER A 756 15.57 -8.16 2.69
C SER A 756 16.41 -9.36 3.09
N GLY A 757 16.36 -9.72 4.38
CA GLY A 757 17.17 -10.79 4.97
C GLY A 757 18.35 -10.28 5.81
N PHE A 758 18.64 -8.98 5.74
CA PHE A 758 19.77 -8.36 6.44
C PHE A 758 19.37 -7.78 7.80
N SER A 759 20.26 -7.91 8.79
CA SER A 759 20.18 -7.18 10.06
C SER A 759 20.68 -5.73 9.91
N ASP A 760 20.37 -4.86 10.88
CA ASP A 760 20.87 -3.49 10.90
C ASP A 760 22.41 -3.45 11.09
N GLU A 761 22.96 -4.42 11.83
CA GLU A 761 24.40 -4.63 12.01
C GLU A 761 25.07 -4.99 10.68
N PHE A 762 24.44 -5.87 9.88
CA PHE A 762 24.94 -6.23 8.56
C PHE A 762 25.02 -5.00 7.66
N TYR A 763 23.96 -4.18 7.58
CA TYR A 763 23.98 -2.96 6.76
C TYR A 763 25.11 -2.02 7.12
N LYS A 764 25.38 -1.82 8.43
CA LYS A 764 26.48 -0.97 8.91
C LYS A 764 27.83 -1.52 8.48
N ALA A 765 28.10 -2.79 8.78
CA ALA A 765 29.38 -3.43 8.44
C ALA A 765 29.60 -3.48 6.93
N PHE A 766 28.57 -3.86 6.17
CA PHE A 766 28.62 -3.95 4.71
C PHE A 766 28.85 -2.59 4.06
N THR A 767 28.16 -1.54 4.52
CA THR A 767 28.33 -0.18 3.98
C THR A 767 29.74 0.36 4.25
N ALA A 768 30.32 0.07 5.41
CA ALA A 768 31.71 0.43 5.71
C ALA A 768 32.72 -0.35 4.84
N LYS A 769 32.50 -1.66 4.67
CA LYS A 769 33.36 -2.53 3.84
C LYS A 769 33.41 -2.10 2.38
N TYR A 770 32.26 -1.75 1.80
CA TYR A 770 32.12 -1.32 0.41
C TYR A 770 32.04 0.22 0.26
N ALA A 771 32.64 0.96 1.18
CA ALA A 771 32.70 2.42 1.09
C ALA A 771 33.38 2.86 -0.23
N PRO A 772 33.02 4.02 -0.81
CA PRO A 772 33.73 4.54 -1.97
C PRO A 772 35.23 4.62 -1.69
N HIS A 773 36.04 4.12 -2.63
CA HIS A 773 37.52 3.99 -2.52
C HIS A 773 38.05 2.86 -1.62
N SER A 774 37.20 1.98 -1.08
CA SER A 774 37.69 0.72 -0.50
C SER A 774 38.16 -0.24 -1.59
N GLU A 775 38.97 -1.25 -1.22
CA GLU A 775 39.40 -2.31 -2.15
C GLU A 775 38.24 -3.17 -2.67
N PHE A 776 37.08 -3.10 -2.02
CA PHE A 776 35.88 -3.85 -2.39
C PHE A 776 34.97 -3.08 -3.35
N ALA A 777 35.17 -1.76 -3.49
CA ALA A 777 34.40 -0.90 -4.37
C ALA A 777 35.16 -0.63 -5.68
N LEU A 778 34.46 -0.73 -6.80
CA LEU A 778 34.99 -0.45 -8.12
C LEU A 778 34.58 0.95 -8.58
N VAL A 779 35.51 1.63 -9.25
CA VAL A 779 35.25 2.95 -9.85
C VAL A 779 34.33 2.84 -11.07
N HIS A 780 34.47 1.75 -11.84
CA HIS A 780 33.73 1.49 -13.06
C HIS A 780 33.24 0.05 -13.12
N LYS A 781 32.20 -0.20 -13.92
CA LYS A 781 31.71 -1.56 -14.21
C LYS A 781 32.84 -2.38 -14.84
N ARG A 782 33.09 -3.59 -14.36
CA ARG A 782 34.03 -4.52 -15.01
C ARG A 782 33.47 -5.02 -16.36
N PRO A 783 34.32 -5.33 -17.35
CA PRO A 783 33.88 -5.84 -18.65
C PRO A 783 33.12 -7.17 -18.56
N ASP A 784 33.48 -8.03 -17.60
CA ASP A 784 32.83 -9.32 -17.35
C ASP A 784 31.51 -9.20 -16.59
N TYR A 785 31.02 -8.00 -16.29
CA TYR A 785 29.71 -7.79 -15.68
C TYR A 785 28.67 -7.42 -16.76
N VAL A 786 27.81 -8.39 -17.07
CA VAL A 786 26.72 -8.23 -18.04
C VAL A 786 25.49 -7.73 -17.28
N SER A 787 25.20 -6.43 -17.41
CA SER A 787 24.09 -5.78 -16.71
C SER A 787 23.57 -4.56 -17.46
N ASP A 788 22.25 -4.42 -17.53
CA ASP A 788 21.54 -3.21 -17.96
C ASP A 788 21.33 -2.21 -16.82
N TYR A 789 21.65 -2.60 -15.58
CA TYR A 789 21.58 -1.72 -14.42
C TYR A 789 22.84 -0.88 -14.27
N THR A 790 22.66 0.32 -13.73
CA THR A 790 23.76 1.20 -13.32
C THR A 790 23.61 1.49 -11.82
N PRO A 791 24.19 0.64 -10.95
CA PRO A 791 24.21 0.88 -9.52
C PRO A 791 24.97 2.17 -9.17
N SER A 792 24.73 2.69 -7.98
CA SER A 792 25.46 3.86 -7.48
C SER A 792 26.92 3.54 -7.17
N VAL A 793 27.20 2.29 -6.76
CA VAL A 793 28.54 1.78 -6.49
C VAL A 793 28.64 0.38 -7.08
N TRP A 794 29.71 0.12 -7.82
CA TRP A 794 30.06 -1.22 -8.32
C TRP A 794 30.93 -1.94 -7.29
N PHE A 795 30.77 -3.25 -7.16
CA PHE A 795 31.50 -4.08 -6.20
C PHE A 795 32.38 -5.08 -6.92
N ASP A 796 33.57 -5.32 -6.36
CA ASP A 796 34.43 -6.39 -6.83
C ASP A 796 33.85 -7.74 -6.40
N ALA A 797 33.87 -8.72 -7.31
CA ALA A 797 33.30 -10.05 -7.09
C ALA A 797 34.18 -10.84 -6.11
N ARG A 798 33.91 -10.71 -4.81
CA ARG A 798 34.71 -11.34 -3.74
C ARG A 798 33.93 -12.21 -2.77
N GLU A 799 32.61 -12.07 -2.73
CA GLU A 799 31.76 -12.81 -1.80
C GLU A 799 30.72 -13.62 -2.57
N VAL A 800 30.26 -14.72 -1.97
CA VAL A 800 29.11 -15.50 -2.45
C VAL A 800 28.05 -15.51 -1.37
N TRP A 801 26.81 -15.22 -1.73
CA TRP A 801 25.70 -15.11 -0.81
C TRP A 801 24.65 -16.17 -1.12
N GLN A 802 24.19 -16.87 -0.08
CA GLN A 802 23.04 -17.75 -0.22
C GLN A 802 21.76 -16.91 -0.23
N ILE A 803 20.99 -17.05 -1.29
CA ILE A 803 19.75 -16.33 -1.56
C ILE A 803 18.61 -17.32 -1.70
N LYS A 804 17.52 -17.06 -0.98
CA LYS A 804 16.27 -17.81 -1.11
C LYS A 804 15.27 -17.00 -1.92
N GLY A 805 14.53 -17.66 -2.80
CA GLY A 805 13.44 -17.06 -3.57
C GLY A 805 12.18 -17.91 -3.52
N ALA A 806 11.10 -17.42 -4.13
CA ALA A 806 9.86 -18.18 -4.25
C ALA A 806 9.81 -18.98 -5.55
N GLU A 807 10.23 -18.37 -6.67
CA GLU A 807 10.19 -18.94 -8.02
C GLU A 807 11.02 -18.06 -8.97
N PHE A 808 11.30 -18.57 -10.17
CA PHE A 808 11.87 -17.82 -11.28
C PHE A 808 10.78 -17.17 -12.14
N SER A 809 11.17 -16.07 -12.79
CA SER A 809 10.32 -15.22 -13.59
C SER A 809 11.08 -14.69 -14.81
N VAL A 810 10.40 -14.56 -15.94
CA VAL A 810 10.98 -13.88 -17.11
C VAL A 810 11.16 -12.39 -16.81
N SER A 811 12.31 -11.84 -17.18
CA SER A 811 12.76 -10.49 -16.85
C SER A 811 13.34 -9.79 -18.07
N THR A 812 12.84 -8.58 -18.34
CA THR A 812 13.30 -7.73 -19.45
C THR A 812 14.52 -6.88 -19.12
N VAL A 813 15.04 -6.98 -17.90
CA VAL A 813 16.11 -6.12 -17.35
C VAL A 813 17.25 -6.89 -16.72
N HIS A 814 16.99 -8.10 -16.25
CA HIS A 814 18.03 -9.01 -15.82
C HIS A 814 18.60 -9.74 -17.03
N THR A 815 19.84 -10.17 -16.91
CA THR A 815 20.67 -10.63 -18.03
C THR A 815 20.92 -12.12 -17.99
N CYS A 816 20.69 -12.76 -16.84
CA CYS A 816 20.75 -14.22 -16.68
C CYS A 816 19.97 -14.92 -17.79
N ALA A 817 20.60 -15.86 -18.48
CA ALA A 817 19.97 -16.69 -19.53
C ALA A 817 19.37 -15.89 -20.71
N ARG A 818 19.81 -14.65 -20.92
CA ARG A 818 19.28 -13.79 -21.98
C ARG A 818 19.60 -14.38 -23.36
N GLY A 819 18.56 -14.58 -24.16
CA GLY A 819 18.70 -15.15 -25.51
C GLY A 819 18.82 -16.68 -25.53
N LEU A 820 18.84 -17.34 -24.37
CA LEU A 820 18.81 -18.81 -24.23
C LEU A 820 17.39 -19.33 -23.98
N LEU A 821 16.41 -18.44 -23.84
CA LEU A 821 15.03 -18.82 -23.55
C LEU A 821 14.25 -19.31 -24.77
N SER A 822 14.65 -18.93 -25.99
CA SER A 822 14.04 -19.43 -27.24
C SER A 822 14.31 -20.91 -27.43
N ASP A 823 15.41 -21.44 -26.90
CA ASP A 823 15.68 -22.87 -26.91
C ASP A 823 14.68 -23.64 -26.03
N LEU A 824 13.93 -22.95 -25.16
CA LEU A 824 12.83 -23.48 -24.37
C LEU A 824 11.45 -23.34 -25.06
N ASP A 825 11.38 -22.86 -26.32
CA ASP A 825 10.13 -22.68 -27.07
C ASP A 825 9.33 -23.99 -27.20
N HIS A 826 10.04 -25.12 -27.35
CA HIS A 826 9.45 -26.46 -27.39
C HIS A 826 8.78 -26.88 -26.07
N LEU A 827 9.08 -26.18 -24.96
CA LEU A 827 8.49 -26.40 -23.64
C LEU A 827 7.19 -25.61 -23.43
N GLY A 828 6.71 -24.87 -24.44
CA GLY A 828 5.43 -24.15 -24.41
C GLY A 828 5.49 -22.79 -23.70
N VAL A 829 6.71 -22.30 -23.42
CA VAL A 829 6.92 -20.93 -22.96
C VAL A 829 7.07 -20.07 -24.22
N ILE A 830 6.01 -19.38 -24.61
CA ILE A 830 6.14 -18.33 -25.62
C ILE A 830 6.85 -17.15 -24.95
N VAL A 831 8.17 -17.06 -25.14
CA VAL A 831 8.95 -15.87 -24.77
C VAL A 831 8.86 -14.90 -25.95
N ASP A 832 7.80 -14.09 -25.96
CA ASP A 832 7.50 -13.13 -27.03
C ASP A 832 8.55 -12.02 -27.23
N GLU A 833 9.58 -11.94 -26.37
CA GLU A 833 10.54 -10.82 -26.37
C GLU A 833 11.98 -11.32 -26.50
N GLU A 834 12.50 -11.30 -27.74
CA GLU A 834 13.93 -11.37 -28.03
C GLU A 834 14.71 -10.46 -27.06
N GLY A 835 15.61 -11.05 -26.26
CA GLY A 835 16.43 -10.30 -25.29
C GLY A 835 15.92 -10.29 -23.84
N SER A 836 14.88 -11.06 -23.50
CA SER A 836 14.52 -11.33 -22.09
C SER A 836 15.46 -12.35 -21.44
N GLY A 837 15.75 -12.18 -20.15
CA GLY A 837 16.44 -13.14 -19.29
C GLY A 837 15.56 -13.63 -18.14
N LEU A 838 16.16 -14.23 -17.11
CA LEU A 838 15.48 -14.75 -15.91
C LEU A 838 15.80 -13.90 -14.67
N SER A 839 14.87 -13.91 -13.71
CA SER A 839 15.02 -13.26 -12.40
C SER A 839 14.35 -14.06 -11.31
N LEU A 840 14.92 -14.01 -10.10
CA LEU A 840 14.34 -14.62 -8.91
C LEU A 840 13.24 -13.73 -8.29
N ARG A 841 12.06 -14.29 -8.01
CA ARG A 841 10.94 -13.61 -7.33
C ARG A 841 11.11 -13.70 -5.82
N PHE A 842 10.90 -12.57 -5.14
CA PHE A 842 11.04 -12.42 -3.68
C PHE A 842 12.40 -12.85 -3.10
N PRO A 843 13.54 -12.38 -3.66
CA PRO A 843 14.86 -12.74 -3.18
C PRO A 843 15.09 -12.26 -1.74
N ARG A 844 15.62 -13.14 -0.90
CA ARG A 844 16.00 -12.86 0.49
C ARG A 844 17.41 -13.38 0.74
N PHE A 845 18.23 -12.52 1.34
CA PHE A 845 19.50 -12.94 1.87
C PHE A 845 19.30 -13.93 3.02
N VAL A 846 20.07 -15.01 3.02
CA VAL A 846 20.11 -15.98 4.12
C VAL A 846 21.39 -15.74 4.93
N HIS A 847 22.55 -15.96 4.32
CA HIS A 847 23.87 -15.72 4.92
C HIS A 847 24.96 -15.61 3.83
N VAL A 848 26.15 -15.15 4.25
CA VAL A 848 27.35 -15.17 3.40
C VAL A 848 27.94 -16.57 3.41
N ARG A 849 28.28 -17.10 2.24
CA ARG A 849 28.92 -18.42 2.07
C ARG A 849 30.43 -18.26 2.15
N GLU A 850 30.96 -18.40 3.36
CA GLU A 850 32.41 -18.33 3.63
C GLU A 850 33.18 -19.51 3.02
N ASP A 851 32.48 -20.61 2.76
CA ASP A 851 32.99 -21.82 2.12
C ASP A 851 33.07 -21.69 0.58
N LYS A 852 32.65 -20.56 0.01
CA LYS A 852 32.54 -20.36 -1.44
C LYS A 852 33.26 -19.09 -1.90
N VAL A 853 33.98 -19.21 -3.01
CA VAL A 853 34.66 -18.10 -3.67
C VAL A 853 34.06 -17.82 -5.05
N PRO A 854 34.03 -16.54 -5.49
CA PRO A 854 33.69 -16.20 -6.88
C PRO A 854 34.85 -16.55 -7.82
N ASP A 855 35.13 -17.84 -8.03
CA ASP A 855 36.23 -18.27 -8.92
C ASP A 855 35.73 -18.88 -10.23
N ARG A 856 36.53 -18.68 -11.28
CA ARG A 856 36.32 -19.10 -12.67
C ARG A 856 36.77 -20.54 -12.83
N GLY A 857 35.84 -21.46 -13.12
CA GLY A 857 36.17 -22.76 -13.72
C GLY A 857 36.50 -23.94 -12.80
N SER A 858 36.15 -23.93 -11.51
CA SER A 858 36.21 -25.13 -10.66
C SER A 858 34.86 -25.42 -10.01
N SER A 859 34.41 -26.68 -10.11
CA SER A 859 33.05 -27.21 -9.87
C SER A 859 32.45 -27.07 -8.45
N GLY A 860 32.50 -25.90 -7.79
CA GLY A 860 32.14 -25.84 -6.37
C GLY A 860 31.37 -24.65 -5.80
N CYS A 861 31.27 -23.46 -6.39
CA CYS A 861 31.02 -22.28 -5.52
C CYS A 861 30.03 -21.20 -5.95
N VAL A 862 29.51 -21.11 -7.18
CA VAL A 862 28.47 -20.11 -7.53
C VAL A 862 27.41 -20.77 -8.39
N THR A 863 26.14 -20.42 -8.20
CA THR A 863 25.06 -20.86 -9.08
C THR A 863 25.31 -20.37 -10.50
N THR A 864 25.26 -21.29 -11.46
CA THR A 864 25.50 -21.00 -12.86
C THR A 864 24.22 -20.57 -13.58
N THR A 865 24.38 -20.01 -14.78
CA THR A 865 23.26 -19.70 -15.67
C THR A 865 22.51 -20.96 -16.09
N GLN A 866 23.24 -22.06 -16.31
CA GLN A 866 22.66 -23.36 -16.66
C GLN A 866 21.83 -23.95 -15.51
N ASP A 867 22.33 -23.89 -14.27
CA ASP A 867 21.57 -24.31 -13.07
C ASP A 867 20.21 -23.60 -13.02
N ILE A 868 20.20 -22.29 -13.25
CA ILE A 868 18.97 -21.48 -13.22
C ILE A 868 18.01 -21.87 -14.34
N ILE A 869 18.51 -22.18 -15.55
CA ILE A 869 17.68 -22.67 -16.67
C ILE A 869 17.04 -24.02 -16.32
N GLU A 870 17.80 -24.94 -15.75
CA GLU A 870 17.31 -26.26 -15.35
C GLU A 870 16.24 -26.16 -14.27
N MET A 871 16.49 -25.37 -13.22
CA MET A 871 15.51 -25.11 -12.16
C MET A 871 14.24 -24.47 -12.69
N TYR A 872 14.36 -23.53 -13.65
CA TYR A 872 13.20 -22.94 -14.32
C TYR A 872 12.42 -23.97 -15.15
N GLY A 873 13.10 -24.88 -15.85
CA GLY A 873 12.47 -26.00 -16.56
C GLY A 873 11.67 -26.92 -15.64
N ILE A 874 12.22 -27.25 -14.46
CA ILE A 874 11.54 -28.02 -13.41
C ILE A 874 10.30 -27.28 -12.91
N GLN A 875 10.40 -25.96 -12.65
CA GLN A 875 9.28 -25.13 -12.20
C GLN A 875 8.08 -25.18 -13.17
N LEU A 876 8.34 -25.30 -14.47
CA LEU A 876 7.31 -25.39 -15.50
C LEU A 876 6.67 -26.79 -15.61
N GLY A 877 7.02 -27.71 -14.72
CA GLY A 877 6.41 -29.04 -14.64
C GLY A 877 6.90 -30.02 -15.72
N LYS A 878 8.08 -29.79 -16.30
CA LYS A 878 8.62 -30.61 -17.40
C LYS A 878 10.04 -31.12 -17.11
N GLY A 879 10.30 -31.52 -15.87
CA GLY A 879 11.52 -32.19 -15.46
C GLY A 879 11.38 -33.71 -15.50
N GLN A 880 11.37 -34.30 -16.71
CA GLN A 880 11.89 -35.64 -17.03
C GLN A 880 12.15 -35.77 -18.52
#